data_AF-A0A8B8I4I9-F1
#
_entry.id   AF-A0A8B8I4I9-F1
#
_cell.length_a   1.000
_cell.length_b   1.000
_cell.length_c   1.000
_cell.angle_alpha   90.00
_cell.angle_beta   90.00
_cell.angle_gamma   90.00
#
_symmetry.space_group_name_H-M   'P 1'
#
loop_
_entity.id
_entity.type
_entity.pdbx_description
1 polymer ?
#
loop_
_entity_poly.entity_id
_entity_poly.type
_entity_poly.pdbx_seq_one_letter_code
_entity_poly.pdbx_strand_id
1 'polypeptide(L)'
;MDQLRFDGRVAVVTGAGGGLGKAYALLLGSRGAKVVVNDLGSARDGVGKSNFADAVVKEIKDKGGEAVADYNSVVEGEKIIKTALDNFGRIDILINNAGILRDKSFQKMSDQDWDLVHAVHLKGAFKTTQAAWETFKKQKFGRVIMTSSNAGLLGNFGQANYSAAKMGLVGLASTLSIEGAKYNIKVNTIVPTAASRLTEDILPPDMYQAMKPELIAPVVAYMSHESFEDSGLIIDSTLGFATKAHLIRSQGAPLRRKPTDPVTIESVKEKWGEVVNMNGARRIDKIAEVTVDLVEKLQEFEERSKLDTDRESYWATYKYNSKDLVCYALGIGASVVNESDLRFLYESHENFTALPTFFILPGMVMESPVISQAMPPGKHADFTNILHGEQYIEFVDQFPGNEGEFTIRNYVVDVLDKGSSAVAIVNSEVFQDRQLVLRTQQHIFVLGQGGFGGARNSSRAAGVQSAPRREPDARVTQRTADDQAALYRLSGDLNPLHIDPNVATASGHPKPILHGLASLGFSVRHILAKYAGNDPSNFKAIKARFAKPVLPGQTLITEMWLEGKRVHFQTKLKETDSVVIAGAYVDLKNVVKDGNSSPTTQSAPSSSNLKSDSLFAKIEDGIKANPDKAKSVGAVFLYNITENGKTVKQWTLDLKSGLTVYQGEPKTGKADTTMTVSDNDLMDIAAGTLSPQVAYLKGKIKIAGNIMLAQKLGPLLKSGAKL
;
A
#
# COMPACT_ATOMS: atom_id res chain seq x y z
N MET A 1 -27.19 10.26 -18.29
CA MET A 1 -27.36 9.27 -17.19
C MET A 1 -28.82 9.28 -16.83
N ASP A 2 -29.41 8.10 -16.66
CA ASP A 2 -30.79 7.99 -16.24
C ASP A 2 -30.93 8.49 -14.79
N GLN A 3 -32.09 9.07 -14.49
CA GLN A 3 -32.38 9.62 -13.17
C GLN A 3 -32.58 8.48 -12.16
N LEU A 4 -31.90 8.51 -11.00
CA LEU A 4 -32.20 7.58 -9.91
C LEU A 4 -33.58 7.89 -9.31
N ARG A 5 -34.42 6.86 -9.20
CA ARG A 5 -35.83 6.94 -8.77
C ARG A 5 -36.15 5.87 -7.73
N PHE A 6 -37.28 6.04 -7.04
CA PHE A 6 -37.75 5.18 -5.96
C PHE A 6 -39.19 4.72 -6.21
N ASP A 7 -39.58 4.64 -7.48
CA ASP A 7 -40.94 4.22 -7.86
C ASP A 7 -41.23 2.82 -7.27
N GLY A 8 -42.41 2.68 -6.65
CA GLY A 8 -42.83 1.43 -6.00
C GLY A 8 -42.15 1.14 -4.66
N ARG A 9 -41.29 2.03 -4.15
CA ARG A 9 -40.65 1.91 -2.83
C ARG A 9 -41.43 2.68 -1.77
N VAL A 10 -41.50 2.12 -0.56
CA VAL A 10 -42.07 2.78 0.62
C VAL A 10 -40.97 3.19 1.58
N ALA A 11 -40.92 4.48 1.92
CA ALA A 11 -39.93 5.06 2.82
C ALA A 11 -40.58 5.56 4.11
N VAL A 12 -40.03 5.15 5.26
CA VAL A 12 -40.35 5.72 6.58
C VAL A 12 -39.21 6.63 7.00
N VAL A 13 -39.50 7.88 7.31
CA VAL A 13 -38.52 8.85 7.83
C VAL A 13 -38.98 9.33 9.20
N THR A 14 -38.20 9.04 10.24
CA THR A 14 -38.51 9.48 11.62
C THR A 14 -37.98 10.89 11.90
N GLY A 15 -38.73 11.70 12.65
CA GLY A 15 -38.41 13.11 12.87
C GLY A 15 -38.43 13.93 11.57
N ALA A 16 -39.42 13.68 10.72
CA ALA A 16 -39.51 14.24 9.38
C ALA A 16 -40.31 15.57 9.31
N GLY A 17 -40.75 16.12 10.44
CA GLY A 17 -41.48 17.39 10.49
C GLY A 17 -40.62 18.63 10.19
N GLY A 18 -39.29 18.51 10.21
CA GLY A 18 -38.38 19.62 9.91
C GLY A 18 -36.93 19.17 9.65
N GLY A 19 -36.07 20.13 9.34
CA GLY A 19 -34.62 19.92 9.17
C GLY A 19 -34.26 18.82 8.17
N LEU A 20 -33.32 17.96 8.56
CA LEU A 20 -32.82 16.83 7.74
C LEU A 20 -33.93 15.84 7.37
N GLY A 21 -34.76 15.43 8.32
CA GLY A 21 -35.85 14.47 8.07
C GLY A 21 -36.84 14.99 7.02
N LYS A 22 -37.20 16.29 7.10
CA LYS A 22 -38.02 16.93 6.07
C LYS A 22 -37.36 16.90 4.69
N ALA A 23 -36.07 17.25 4.60
CA ALA A 23 -35.35 17.24 3.34
C ALA A 23 -35.25 15.83 2.72
N TYR A 24 -35.06 14.79 3.55
CA TYR A 24 -35.07 13.39 3.09
C TYR A 24 -36.44 12.98 2.55
N ALA A 25 -37.51 13.27 3.30
CA ALA A 25 -38.88 12.92 2.92
C ALA A 25 -39.30 13.61 1.61
N LEU A 26 -39.00 14.90 1.46
CA LEU A 26 -39.29 15.66 0.24
C LEU A 26 -38.52 15.11 -0.97
N LEU A 27 -37.22 14.83 -0.81
CA LEU A 27 -36.41 14.32 -1.91
C LEU A 27 -36.89 12.93 -2.36
N LEU A 28 -37.10 12.00 -1.42
CA LEU A 28 -37.60 10.66 -1.75
C LEU A 28 -38.98 10.72 -2.41
N GLY A 29 -39.91 11.53 -1.87
CA GLY A 29 -41.23 11.74 -2.46
C GLY A 29 -41.16 12.32 -3.88
N SER A 30 -40.29 13.31 -4.11
CA SER A 30 -40.09 13.89 -5.45
C SER A 30 -39.51 12.90 -6.48
N ARG A 31 -38.97 11.77 -6.01
CA ARG A 31 -38.37 10.71 -6.83
C ARG A 31 -39.22 9.44 -6.85
N GLY A 32 -40.49 9.51 -6.45
CA GLY A 32 -41.48 8.45 -6.63
C GLY A 32 -41.68 7.51 -5.44
N ALA A 33 -40.99 7.73 -4.32
CA ALA A 33 -41.25 6.95 -3.10
C ALA A 33 -42.61 7.34 -2.48
N LYS A 34 -43.32 6.35 -1.92
CA LYS A 34 -44.43 6.61 -1.01
C LYS A 34 -43.89 6.82 0.39
N VAL A 35 -44.14 7.96 1.02
CA VAL A 35 -43.43 8.39 2.23
C VAL A 35 -44.35 8.38 3.46
N VAL A 36 -43.93 7.69 4.52
CA VAL A 36 -44.46 7.89 5.87
C VAL A 36 -43.62 8.95 6.56
N VAL A 37 -44.24 10.09 6.84
CA VAL A 37 -43.64 11.23 7.54
C VAL A 37 -43.96 11.09 9.02
N ASN A 38 -43.04 10.50 9.79
CA ASN A 38 -43.19 10.37 11.24
C ASN A 38 -42.62 11.61 11.95
N ASP A 39 -43.42 12.25 12.80
CA ASP A 39 -42.95 13.29 13.71
C ASP A 39 -43.85 13.36 14.96
N LEU A 40 -43.25 13.35 16.15
CA LEU A 40 -43.98 13.45 17.42
C LEU A 40 -44.57 14.84 17.65
N GLY A 41 -44.04 15.86 16.96
CA GLY A 41 -44.44 17.26 17.11
C GLY A 41 -43.89 17.97 18.34
N SER A 42 -42.92 17.36 19.05
CA SER A 42 -42.26 17.93 20.22
C SER A 42 -41.16 18.93 19.86
N ALA A 43 -40.87 19.88 20.75
CA ALA A 43 -39.73 20.80 20.65
C ALA A 43 -38.37 20.10 20.86
N ARG A 44 -37.26 20.84 20.69
CA ARG A 44 -35.86 20.35 20.76
C ARG A 44 -35.53 19.60 22.06
N ASP A 45 -36.10 20.06 23.16
CA ASP A 45 -35.93 19.51 24.50
C ASP A 45 -36.84 18.29 24.77
N GLY A 46 -37.69 17.92 23.80
CA GLY A 46 -38.65 16.82 23.91
C GLY A 46 -40.00 17.20 24.51
N VAL A 47 -40.35 18.49 24.62
CA VAL A 47 -41.62 18.95 25.22
C VAL A 47 -42.62 19.44 24.14
N GLY A 48 -43.93 19.20 24.33
CA GLY A 48 -45.00 19.72 23.48
C GLY A 48 -45.51 18.75 22.38
N LYS A 49 -46.59 19.14 21.69
CA LYS A 49 -47.18 18.45 20.52
C LYS A 49 -47.61 19.47 19.46
N SER A 50 -47.35 19.18 18.18
CA SER A 50 -47.69 20.04 17.04
C SER A 50 -47.91 19.19 15.77
N ASN A 51 -48.48 19.78 14.71
CA ASN A 51 -48.83 19.08 13.47
C ASN A 51 -47.76 19.24 12.37
N PHE A 52 -46.47 19.14 12.71
CA PHE A 52 -45.39 19.32 11.71
C PHE A 52 -45.39 18.24 10.62
N ALA A 53 -45.76 16.99 10.94
CA ALA A 53 -45.87 15.91 9.97
C ALA A 53 -46.90 16.23 8.86
N ASP A 54 -48.07 16.77 9.22
CA ASP A 54 -49.12 17.15 8.26
C ASP A 54 -48.64 18.17 7.24
N ALA A 55 -47.88 19.17 7.67
CA ALA A 55 -47.37 20.21 6.79
C ALA A 55 -46.44 19.63 5.72
N VAL A 56 -45.56 18.68 6.10
CA VAL A 56 -44.64 18.03 5.16
C VAL A 56 -45.38 17.06 4.24
N VAL A 57 -46.37 16.32 4.75
CA VAL A 57 -47.24 15.47 3.91
C VAL A 57 -47.97 16.30 2.88
N LYS A 58 -48.54 17.44 3.28
CA LYS A 58 -49.18 18.37 2.35
C LYS A 58 -48.20 18.84 1.29
N GLU A 59 -46.98 19.23 1.67
CA GLU A 59 -45.97 19.68 0.72
C GLU A 59 -45.57 18.59 -0.29
N ILE A 60 -45.46 17.33 0.15
CA ILE A 60 -45.20 16.19 -0.76
C ILE A 60 -46.37 16.01 -1.74
N LYS A 61 -47.61 16.05 -1.26
CA LYS A 61 -48.82 15.90 -2.08
C LYS A 61 -49.00 17.04 -3.07
N ASP A 62 -48.77 18.28 -2.65
CA ASP A 62 -48.83 19.46 -3.51
C ASP A 62 -47.79 19.37 -4.66
N LYS A 63 -46.68 18.66 -4.44
CA LYS A 63 -45.64 18.37 -5.45
C LYS A 63 -45.90 17.07 -6.25
N GLY A 64 -47.08 16.46 -6.10
CA GLY A 64 -47.49 15.26 -6.84
C GLY A 64 -46.97 13.93 -6.29
N GLY A 65 -46.41 13.91 -5.08
CA GLY A 65 -45.98 12.67 -4.42
C GLY A 65 -47.07 12.06 -3.53
N GLU A 66 -46.82 10.84 -3.05
CA GLU A 66 -47.70 10.14 -2.09
C GLU A 66 -47.08 10.14 -0.70
N ALA A 67 -47.83 10.59 0.31
CA ALA A 67 -47.38 10.56 1.69
C ALA A 67 -48.52 10.44 2.72
N VAL A 68 -48.21 9.88 3.88
CA VAL A 68 -49.08 9.81 5.07
C VAL A 68 -48.31 10.24 6.32
N ALA A 69 -49.00 10.89 7.26
CA ALA A 69 -48.41 11.33 8.51
C ALA A 69 -48.46 10.21 9.55
N ASP A 70 -47.46 10.18 10.44
CA ASP A 70 -47.45 9.34 11.63
C ASP A 70 -47.02 10.18 12.84
N TYR A 71 -47.69 10.00 13.98
CA TYR A 71 -47.52 10.81 15.19
C TYR A 71 -46.98 10.02 16.38
N ASN A 72 -46.59 8.77 16.16
CA ASN A 72 -46.16 7.88 17.23
C ASN A 72 -44.72 8.21 17.66
N SER A 73 -44.40 7.96 18.93
CA SER A 73 -43.02 8.06 19.40
C SER A 73 -42.18 6.93 18.82
N VAL A 74 -40.90 7.19 18.53
CA VAL A 74 -39.98 6.17 18.00
C VAL A 74 -39.75 4.99 18.95
N VAL A 75 -40.06 5.13 20.24
CA VAL A 75 -40.04 4.01 21.19
C VAL A 75 -41.18 3.02 20.98
N GLU A 76 -42.24 3.44 20.28
CA GLU A 76 -43.39 2.65 19.81
C GLU A 76 -43.22 2.30 18.32
N GLY A 77 -41.99 1.92 17.94
CA GLY A 77 -41.59 1.74 16.54
C GLY A 77 -42.50 0.79 15.75
N GLU A 78 -43.12 -0.19 16.40
CA GLU A 78 -44.11 -1.07 15.78
C GLU A 78 -45.32 -0.34 15.20
N LYS A 79 -45.78 0.74 15.85
CA LYS A 79 -46.91 1.55 15.37
C LYS A 79 -46.52 2.35 14.13
N ILE A 80 -45.31 2.90 14.13
CA ILE A 80 -44.76 3.64 12.98
C ILE A 80 -44.66 2.74 11.75
N ILE A 81 -44.11 1.53 11.91
CA ILE A 81 -44.00 0.58 10.81
C ILE A 81 -45.39 0.09 10.38
N LYS A 82 -46.32 -0.11 11.32
CA LYS A 82 -47.71 -0.45 11.01
C LYS A 82 -48.37 0.61 10.12
N THR A 83 -48.13 1.91 10.34
CA THR A 83 -48.63 2.97 9.46
C THR A 83 -48.18 2.78 8.00
N ALA A 84 -46.93 2.37 7.76
CA ALA A 84 -46.45 2.06 6.41
C ALA A 84 -47.17 0.84 5.80
N LEU A 85 -47.34 -0.22 6.59
CA LEU A 85 -47.98 -1.45 6.15
C LEU A 85 -49.49 -1.26 5.87
N ASP A 86 -50.21 -0.54 6.72
CA ASP A 86 -51.64 -0.29 6.57
C ASP A 86 -51.94 0.56 5.33
N ASN A 87 -51.10 1.56 5.03
CA ASN A 87 -51.36 2.52 3.95
C ASN A 87 -50.76 2.08 2.60
N PHE A 88 -49.62 1.38 2.62
CA PHE A 88 -48.87 1.08 1.40
C PHE A 88 -48.51 -0.41 1.25
N GLY A 89 -48.86 -1.26 2.22
CA GLY A 89 -48.68 -2.72 2.15
C GLY A 89 -47.24 -3.23 2.32
N ARG A 90 -46.25 -2.32 2.44
CA ARG A 90 -44.82 -2.68 2.51
C ARG A 90 -43.99 -1.59 3.17
N ILE A 91 -42.72 -1.91 3.42
CA ILE A 91 -41.66 -0.96 3.75
C ILE A 91 -40.36 -1.40 3.07
N ASP A 92 -39.64 -0.46 2.48
CA ASP A 92 -38.37 -0.69 1.76
C ASP A 92 -37.20 0.10 2.36
N ILE A 93 -37.49 1.33 2.81
CA ILE A 93 -36.49 2.29 3.30
C ILE A 93 -36.90 2.75 4.70
N LEU A 94 -35.98 2.70 5.66
CA LEU A 94 -36.15 3.25 7.00
C LEU A 94 -34.99 4.21 7.31
N ILE A 95 -35.31 5.49 7.50
CA ILE A 95 -34.34 6.51 7.90
C ILE A 95 -34.60 6.88 9.36
N ASN A 96 -33.74 6.38 10.25
CA ASN A 96 -33.75 6.70 11.68
C ASN A 96 -33.08 8.05 11.91
N ASN A 97 -33.87 9.12 11.88
CA ASN A 97 -33.40 10.50 11.99
C ASN A 97 -33.91 11.23 13.24
N ALA A 98 -35.01 10.76 13.87
CA ALA A 98 -35.55 11.39 15.08
C ALA A 98 -34.50 11.59 16.19
N GLY A 99 -34.58 12.72 16.88
CA GLY A 99 -33.58 13.10 17.87
C GLY A 99 -33.94 14.33 18.69
N ILE A 100 -33.32 14.44 19.86
CA ILE A 100 -33.47 15.55 20.81
C ILE A 100 -32.10 15.90 21.42
N LEU A 101 -32.02 17.00 22.18
CA LEU A 101 -30.81 17.35 22.93
C LEU A 101 -31.14 17.66 24.39
N ARG A 102 -30.27 17.18 25.29
CA ARG A 102 -30.28 17.44 26.74
C ARG A 102 -28.84 17.65 27.20
N ASP A 103 -28.24 18.73 26.69
CA ASP A 103 -26.83 19.03 26.89
C ASP A 103 -26.58 19.50 28.34
N LYS A 104 -25.70 18.80 29.04
CA LYS A 104 -25.27 19.06 30.43
C LYS A 104 -23.83 18.62 30.60
N SER A 105 -23.02 19.40 31.32
CA SER A 105 -21.73 18.90 31.82
C SER A 105 -21.95 17.59 32.57
N PHE A 106 -21.03 16.62 32.46
CA PHE A 106 -21.22 15.25 32.96
C PHE A 106 -21.78 15.19 34.39
N GLN A 107 -21.23 15.97 35.32
CA GLN A 107 -21.67 16.01 36.72
C GLN A 107 -23.11 16.55 36.93
N LYS A 108 -23.61 17.41 36.03
CA LYS A 108 -24.94 18.05 36.12
C LYS A 108 -26.01 17.31 35.32
N MET A 109 -25.67 16.18 34.71
CA MET A 109 -26.59 15.38 33.92
C MET A 109 -27.48 14.58 34.86
N SER A 110 -28.80 14.77 34.75
CA SER A 110 -29.75 13.95 35.48
C SER A 110 -29.97 12.60 34.78
N ASP A 111 -30.46 11.59 35.51
CA ASP A 111 -30.86 10.31 34.93
C ASP A 111 -31.91 10.49 33.82
N GLN A 112 -32.83 11.44 33.99
CA GLN A 112 -33.83 11.76 32.97
C GLN A 112 -33.19 12.32 31.69
N ASP A 113 -32.18 13.20 31.81
CA ASP A 113 -31.45 13.72 30.65
C ASP A 113 -30.71 12.60 29.91
N TRP A 114 -30.18 11.61 30.65
CA TRP A 114 -29.53 10.43 30.07
C TRP A 114 -30.53 9.50 29.37
N ASP A 115 -31.58 9.10 30.10
CA ASP A 115 -32.57 8.12 29.68
C ASP A 115 -33.35 8.60 28.46
N LEU A 116 -33.77 9.87 28.45
CA LEU A 116 -34.57 10.40 27.36
C LEU A 116 -33.78 10.45 26.03
N VAL A 117 -32.50 10.84 26.09
CA VAL A 117 -31.62 10.84 24.92
C VAL A 117 -31.39 9.42 24.40
N HIS A 118 -31.11 8.45 25.27
CA HIS A 118 -30.95 7.05 24.86
C HIS A 118 -32.25 6.44 24.34
N ALA A 119 -33.39 6.79 24.95
CA ALA A 119 -34.72 6.32 24.56
C ALA A 119 -35.07 6.76 23.14
N VAL A 120 -34.91 8.05 22.83
CA VAL A 120 -35.27 8.60 21.52
C VAL A 120 -34.27 8.15 20.45
N HIS A 121 -32.97 8.27 20.69
CA HIS A 121 -31.96 8.02 19.66
C HIS A 121 -31.70 6.53 19.44
N LEU A 122 -31.18 5.85 20.46
CA LEU A 122 -30.68 4.48 20.29
C LEU A 122 -31.82 3.46 20.38
N LYS A 123 -32.62 3.51 21.45
CA LYS A 123 -33.76 2.59 21.63
C LYS A 123 -34.83 2.81 20.55
N GLY A 124 -35.10 4.05 20.17
CA GLY A 124 -36.05 4.37 19.10
C GLY A 124 -35.64 3.80 17.75
N ALA A 125 -34.38 3.99 17.34
CA ALA A 125 -33.85 3.39 16.12
C ALA A 125 -33.84 1.85 16.18
N PHE A 126 -33.52 1.27 17.34
CA PHE A 126 -33.64 -0.17 17.57
C PHE A 126 -35.09 -0.65 17.36
N LYS A 127 -36.07 0.00 17.99
CA LYS A 127 -37.49 -0.40 17.95
C LYS A 127 -38.09 -0.34 16.56
N THR A 128 -37.89 0.77 15.86
CA THR A 128 -38.35 0.96 14.47
C THR A 128 -37.69 -0.02 13.51
N THR A 129 -36.37 -0.23 13.62
CA THR A 129 -35.65 -1.19 12.78
C THR A 129 -36.07 -2.62 13.05
N GLN A 130 -36.23 -2.99 14.33
CA GLN A 130 -36.72 -4.31 14.74
C GLN A 130 -38.12 -4.59 14.16
N ALA A 131 -39.02 -3.61 14.22
CA ALA A 131 -40.37 -3.75 13.68
C ALA A 131 -40.40 -3.92 12.14
N ALA A 132 -39.48 -3.30 11.41
CA ALA A 132 -39.38 -3.43 9.96
C ALA A 132 -38.67 -4.72 9.50
N TRP A 133 -37.85 -5.33 10.36
CA TRP A 133 -36.86 -6.35 9.99
C TRP A 133 -37.45 -7.58 9.33
N GLU A 134 -38.53 -8.15 9.89
CA GLU A 134 -39.16 -9.35 9.32
C GLU A 134 -39.77 -9.07 7.94
N THR A 135 -40.30 -7.86 7.72
CA THR A 135 -40.82 -7.46 6.40
C THR A 135 -39.67 -7.34 5.39
N PHE A 136 -38.55 -6.72 5.78
CA PHE A 136 -37.36 -6.66 4.91
C PHE A 136 -36.83 -8.05 4.53
N LYS A 137 -36.75 -8.98 5.51
CA LYS A 137 -36.30 -10.35 5.28
C LYS A 137 -37.20 -11.10 4.30
N LYS A 138 -38.53 -11.01 4.47
CA LYS A 138 -39.51 -11.66 3.58
C LYS A 138 -39.41 -11.12 2.14
N GLN A 139 -39.21 -9.82 1.98
CA GLN A 139 -39.12 -9.17 0.67
C GLN A 139 -37.73 -9.29 0.02
N LYS A 140 -36.70 -9.72 0.77
CA LYS A 140 -35.29 -9.70 0.35
C LYS A 140 -34.84 -8.31 -0.13
N PHE A 141 -35.31 -7.28 0.55
CA PHE A 141 -34.93 -5.90 0.30
C PHE A 141 -35.14 -5.07 1.57
N GLY A 142 -34.12 -4.30 1.94
CA GLY A 142 -34.23 -3.28 2.98
C GLY A 142 -33.07 -2.30 2.90
N ARG A 143 -33.35 -1.02 3.19
CA ARG A 143 -32.35 0.04 3.28
C ARG A 143 -32.58 0.79 4.58
N VAL A 144 -31.62 0.73 5.48
CA VAL A 144 -31.70 1.35 6.81
C VAL A 144 -30.58 2.37 6.96
N ILE A 145 -30.95 3.59 7.36
CA ILE A 145 -30.01 4.65 7.67
C ILE A 145 -30.09 4.97 9.16
N MET A 146 -28.96 4.87 9.85
CA MET A 146 -28.78 5.33 11.22
C MET A 146 -28.16 6.72 11.21
N THR A 147 -28.70 7.66 12.00
CA THR A 147 -28.14 9.02 12.08
C THR A 147 -27.25 9.17 13.31
N SER A 148 -25.94 9.11 13.12
CA SER A 148 -24.92 9.39 14.15
C SER A 148 -24.54 10.88 14.15
N SER A 149 -23.37 11.24 14.67
CA SER A 149 -22.84 12.60 14.74
C SER A 149 -21.33 12.61 15.00
N ASN A 150 -20.66 13.71 14.66
CA ASN A 150 -19.24 13.89 14.99
C ASN A 150 -18.99 13.91 16.52
N ALA A 151 -19.97 14.35 17.32
CA ALA A 151 -19.93 14.19 18.78
C ALA A 151 -19.92 12.72 19.20
N GLY A 152 -20.64 11.83 18.49
CA GLY A 152 -20.56 10.39 18.71
C GLY A 152 -19.20 9.81 18.36
N LEU A 153 -18.63 10.20 17.21
CA LEU A 153 -17.36 9.64 16.74
C LEU A 153 -16.14 10.14 17.54
N LEU A 154 -16.14 11.41 17.97
CA LEU A 154 -14.97 12.10 18.50
C LEU A 154 -15.15 12.62 19.94
N GLY A 155 -16.38 12.59 20.45
CA GLY A 155 -16.75 13.25 21.71
C GLY A 155 -17.04 14.74 21.54
N ASN A 156 -17.85 15.29 22.45
CA ASN A 156 -18.06 16.74 22.58
C ASN A 156 -18.37 17.12 24.04
N PHE A 157 -17.89 18.28 24.48
CA PHE A 157 -18.11 18.74 25.86
C PHE A 157 -19.61 18.92 26.16
N GLY A 158 -20.05 18.42 27.32
CA GLY A 158 -21.45 18.55 27.75
C GLY A 158 -22.44 17.63 27.06
N GLN A 159 -21.96 16.65 26.27
CA GLN A 159 -22.80 15.78 25.44
C GLN A 159 -22.53 14.29 25.69
N ALA A 160 -22.25 13.87 26.93
CA ALA A 160 -21.93 12.47 27.25
C ALA A 160 -23.07 11.50 26.87
N ASN A 161 -24.32 11.81 27.23
CA ASN A 161 -25.52 11.08 26.84
C ASN A 161 -25.68 10.98 25.31
N TYR A 162 -25.57 12.12 24.61
CA TYR A 162 -25.76 12.21 23.18
C TYR A 162 -24.66 11.48 22.40
N SER A 163 -23.40 11.69 22.79
CA SER A 163 -22.25 11.02 22.17
C SER A 163 -22.33 9.50 22.34
N ALA A 164 -22.68 9.02 23.55
CA ALA A 164 -22.89 7.60 23.82
C ALA A 164 -24.00 7.01 22.94
N ALA A 165 -25.16 7.66 22.87
CA ALA A 165 -26.27 7.19 22.03
C ALA A 165 -25.91 7.19 20.53
N LYS A 166 -25.22 8.22 20.05
CA LYS A 166 -24.84 8.38 18.64
C LYS A 166 -23.76 7.39 18.20
N MET A 167 -22.80 7.08 19.07
CA MET A 167 -21.84 6.01 18.79
C MET A 167 -22.47 4.62 18.94
N GLY A 168 -23.42 4.45 19.85
CA GLY A 168 -24.23 3.23 19.97
C GLY A 168 -24.97 2.88 18.67
N LEU A 169 -25.43 3.90 17.92
CA LEU A 169 -26.04 3.69 16.60
C LEU A 169 -25.05 3.14 15.55
N VAL A 170 -23.77 3.53 15.60
CA VAL A 170 -22.71 2.97 14.74
C VAL A 170 -22.48 1.49 15.08
N GLY A 171 -22.46 1.16 16.38
CA GLY A 171 -22.36 -0.22 16.85
C GLY A 171 -23.54 -1.08 16.39
N LEU A 172 -24.76 -0.56 16.54
CA LEU A 172 -25.99 -1.22 16.08
C LEU A 172 -25.98 -1.43 14.55
N ALA A 173 -25.61 -0.41 13.78
CA ALA A 173 -25.52 -0.49 12.32
C ALA A 173 -24.49 -1.54 11.88
N SER A 174 -23.33 -1.60 12.55
CA SER A 174 -22.27 -2.57 12.25
C SER A 174 -22.80 -4.01 12.33
N THR A 175 -23.47 -4.37 13.43
CA THR A 175 -24.03 -5.72 13.58
C THR A 175 -25.16 -6.00 12.59
N LEU A 176 -26.11 -5.08 12.43
CA LEU A 176 -27.25 -5.29 11.52
C LEU A 176 -26.83 -5.36 10.04
N SER A 177 -25.74 -4.69 9.66
CA SER A 177 -25.17 -4.80 8.31
C SER A 177 -24.73 -6.22 7.98
N ILE A 178 -24.28 -6.98 8.98
CA ILE A 178 -23.84 -8.37 8.87
C ILE A 178 -25.06 -9.31 8.85
N GLU A 179 -25.99 -9.14 9.80
CA GLU A 179 -27.20 -9.97 9.89
C GLU A 179 -28.11 -9.84 8.67
N GLY A 180 -28.18 -8.63 8.10
CA GLY A 180 -29.00 -8.29 6.95
C GLY A 180 -28.45 -8.71 5.59
N ALA A 181 -27.13 -8.98 5.49
CA ALA A 181 -26.43 -9.14 4.23
C ALA A 181 -27.05 -10.22 3.32
N LYS A 182 -27.36 -11.40 3.85
CA LYS A 182 -27.96 -12.51 3.09
C LYS A 182 -29.39 -12.23 2.59
N TYR A 183 -30.04 -11.19 3.08
CA TYR A 183 -31.40 -10.80 2.73
C TYR A 183 -31.44 -9.52 1.89
N ASN A 184 -30.30 -9.02 1.40
CA ASN A 184 -30.19 -7.73 0.71
C ASN A 184 -30.80 -6.57 1.55
N ILE A 185 -30.55 -6.64 2.86
CA ILE A 185 -30.83 -5.57 3.81
C ILE A 185 -29.51 -4.86 4.07
N LYS A 186 -29.44 -3.58 3.71
CA LYS A 186 -28.25 -2.76 3.88
C LYS A 186 -28.49 -1.76 4.98
N VAL A 187 -27.54 -1.68 5.91
CA VAL A 187 -27.62 -0.81 7.07
C VAL A 187 -26.37 0.05 7.08
N ASN A 188 -26.55 1.36 6.93
CA ASN A 188 -25.46 2.32 6.87
C ASN A 188 -25.71 3.46 7.86
N THR A 189 -24.65 4.19 8.20
CA THR A 189 -24.69 5.32 9.13
C THR A 189 -24.37 6.61 8.39
N ILE A 190 -25.20 7.63 8.57
CA ILE A 190 -24.92 9.01 8.19
C ILE A 190 -24.46 9.79 9.42
N VAL A 191 -23.43 10.62 9.25
CA VAL A 191 -22.87 11.55 10.23
C VAL A 191 -23.07 12.95 9.67
N PRO A 192 -24.27 13.53 9.80
CA PRO A 192 -24.57 14.80 9.16
C PRO A 192 -24.03 15.97 9.99
N THR A 193 -23.50 16.97 9.29
CA THR A 193 -23.25 18.29 9.85
C THR A 193 -24.06 19.31 9.05
N ALA A 194 -25.21 19.73 9.58
CA ALA A 194 -26.10 20.69 8.93
C ALA A 194 -26.52 21.77 9.92
N ALA A 195 -26.81 22.97 9.40
CA ALA A 195 -27.51 23.97 10.16
C ALA A 195 -28.92 23.45 10.43
N SER A 196 -29.33 23.61 11.67
CA SER A 196 -30.69 23.37 12.09
C SER A 196 -31.05 24.40 13.14
N ARG A 197 -32.30 24.43 13.55
CA ARG A 197 -32.72 25.17 14.76
C ARG A 197 -31.83 24.88 15.98
N LEU A 198 -31.07 23.78 15.98
CA LEU A 198 -30.16 23.39 17.05
C LEU A 198 -28.86 24.24 17.10
N THR A 199 -28.46 24.88 16.00
CA THR A 199 -27.14 25.51 15.79
C THR A 199 -27.22 27.00 15.41
N GLU A 200 -28.42 27.58 15.39
CA GLU A 200 -28.69 28.95 14.91
C GLU A 200 -27.99 30.02 15.75
N ASP A 201 -28.00 29.89 17.07
CA ASP A 201 -27.34 30.83 17.98
C ASP A 201 -25.82 30.64 18.10
N ILE A 202 -25.26 29.63 17.41
CA ILE A 202 -23.83 29.24 17.51
C ILE A 202 -23.07 29.62 16.23
N LEU A 203 -23.73 29.53 15.06
CA LEU A 203 -23.08 29.71 13.77
C LEU A 203 -23.23 31.15 13.25
N PRO A 204 -22.21 31.72 12.58
CA PRO A 204 -22.37 32.95 11.82
C PRO A 204 -23.51 32.82 10.79
N PRO A 205 -24.30 33.89 10.53
CA PRO A 205 -25.47 33.82 9.65
C PRO A 205 -25.19 33.25 8.26
N ASP A 206 -24.07 33.64 7.64
CA ASP A 206 -23.69 33.17 6.30
C ASP A 206 -23.37 31.66 6.28
N MET A 207 -22.73 31.17 7.35
CA MET A 207 -22.44 29.74 7.53
C MET A 207 -23.72 28.94 7.80
N TYR A 208 -24.63 29.48 8.60
CA TYR A 208 -25.94 28.87 8.84
C TYR A 208 -26.75 28.74 7.53
N GLN A 209 -26.76 29.79 6.70
CA GLN A 209 -27.44 29.77 5.40
C GLN A 209 -26.82 28.80 4.40
N ALA A 210 -25.50 28.57 4.48
CA ALA A 210 -24.81 27.63 3.59
C ALA A 210 -25.07 26.16 3.96
N MET A 211 -25.23 25.84 5.26
CA MET A 211 -25.36 24.47 5.77
C MET A 211 -26.77 23.88 5.63
N LYS A 212 -27.28 23.90 4.40
CA LYS A 212 -28.63 23.45 4.04
C LYS A 212 -28.80 21.92 4.14
N PRO A 213 -29.84 21.41 4.84
CA PRO A 213 -30.16 19.97 4.88
C PRO A 213 -30.28 19.30 3.50
N GLU A 214 -30.71 20.06 2.49
CA GLU A 214 -30.85 19.62 1.10
C GLU A 214 -29.53 19.21 0.45
N LEU A 215 -28.39 19.62 1.01
CA LEU A 215 -27.07 19.22 0.52
C LEU A 215 -26.65 17.83 1.04
N ILE A 216 -27.30 17.33 2.09
CA ILE A 216 -27.05 15.99 2.66
C ILE A 216 -28.07 14.96 2.13
N ALA A 217 -29.30 15.41 1.86
CA ALA A 217 -30.38 14.54 1.42
C ALA A 217 -30.03 13.64 0.21
N PRO A 218 -29.30 14.11 -0.83
CA PRO A 218 -28.89 13.27 -1.94
C PRO A 218 -27.99 12.10 -1.55
N VAL A 219 -27.12 12.28 -0.55
CA VAL A 219 -26.24 11.22 -0.03
C VAL A 219 -27.07 10.13 0.65
N VAL A 220 -27.99 10.53 1.53
CA VAL A 220 -28.90 9.61 2.22
C VAL A 220 -29.83 8.89 1.24
N ALA A 221 -30.35 9.60 0.23
CA ALA A 221 -31.17 9.02 -0.81
C ALA A 221 -30.36 7.98 -1.62
N TYR A 222 -29.14 8.30 -2.05
CA TYR A 222 -28.29 7.35 -2.77
C TYR A 222 -27.98 6.10 -1.92
N MET A 223 -27.60 6.26 -0.66
CA MET A 223 -27.39 5.14 0.28
C MET A 223 -28.65 4.29 0.51
N SER A 224 -29.84 4.84 0.20
CA SER A 224 -31.13 4.17 0.29
C SER A 224 -31.64 3.63 -1.05
N HIS A 225 -30.91 3.83 -2.15
CA HIS A 225 -31.31 3.39 -3.48
C HIS A 225 -31.04 1.89 -3.68
N GLU A 226 -31.77 1.26 -4.59
CA GLU A 226 -31.62 -0.17 -4.85
C GLU A 226 -30.25 -0.52 -5.44
N SER A 227 -29.69 0.38 -6.26
CA SER A 227 -28.37 0.23 -6.88
C SER A 227 -27.20 0.49 -5.92
N PHE A 228 -27.46 0.97 -4.70
CA PHE A 228 -26.39 1.18 -3.73
C PHE A 228 -25.86 -0.17 -3.26
N GLU A 229 -24.57 -0.45 -3.47
CA GLU A 229 -23.99 -1.78 -3.24
C GLU A 229 -23.54 -1.99 -1.79
N ASP A 230 -23.11 -0.94 -1.11
CA ASP A 230 -22.43 -1.05 0.19
C ASP A 230 -23.36 -1.18 1.41
N SER A 231 -22.81 -1.74 2.49
CA SER A 231 -23.45 -1.88 3.81
C SER A 231 -22.39 -1.69 4.90
N GLY A 232 -22.79 -1.27 6.10
CA GLY A 232 -21.89 -1.05 7.23
C GLY A 232 -21.01 0.19 7.10
N LEU A 233 -21.30 1.11 6.16
CA LEU A 233 -20.53 2.33 6.01
C LEU A 233 -20.89 3.38 7.06
N ILE A 234 -19.92 4.19 7.43
CA ILE A 234 -20.09 5.43 8.19
C ILE A 234 -19.72 6.57 7.25
N ILE A 235 -20.69 7.38 6.85
CA ILE A 235 -20.51 8.47 5.90
C ILE A 235 -20.71 9.80 6.63
N ASP A 236 -19.69 10.65 6.68
CA ASP A 236 -19.82 12.05 7.08
C ASP A 236 -20.26 12.86 5.85
N SER A 237 -21.22 13.76 6.03
CA SER A 237 -21.63 14.69 4.98
C SER A 237 -22.04 16.05 5.51
N THR A 238 -21.58 17.09 4.81
CA THR A 238 -21.82 18.50 5.10
C THR A 238 -21.59 19.34 3.86
N LEU A 239 -22.33 20.42 3.65
CA LEU A 239 -22.04 21.43 2.61
C LEU A 239 -21.83 20.87 1.17
N GLY A 240 -22.50 19.77 0.81
CA GLY A 240 -22.34 19.12 -0.50
C GLY A 240 -21.06 18.28 -0.63
N PHE A 241 -20.36 18.05 0.47
CA PHE A 241 -19.23 17.15 0.61
C PHE A 241 -19.67 15.88 1.35
N ALA A 242 -19.04 14.75 1.02
CA ALA A 242 -19.17 13.51 1.78
C ALA A 242 -17.85 12.76 1.84
N THR A 243 -17.56 12.13 2.98
CA THR A 243 -16.40 11.28 3.19
C THR A 243 -16.75 10.05 4.01
N LYS A 244 -15.93 9.00 3.93
CA LYS A 244 -16.09 7.77 4.71
C LYS A 244 -15.24 7.84 5.98
N ALA A 245 -15.83 7.51 7.12
CA ALA A 245 -15.12 7.23 8.36
C ALA A 245 -15.03 5.71 8.60
N HIS A 246 -13.94 5.27 9.24
CA HIS A 246 -13.75 3.87 9.67
C HIS A 246 -12.73 3.76 10.79
N LEU A 247 -12.67 2.60 11.45
CA LEU A 247 -11.65 2.29 12.43
C LEU A 247 -10.40 1.68 11.76
N ILE A 248 -9.23 2.10 12.22
CA ILE A 248 -7.93 1.54 11.86
C ILE A 248 -7.18 1.11 13.12
N ARG A 249 -6.26 0.16 12.98
CA ARG A 249 -5.48 -0.39 14.08
C ARG A 249 -3.98 -0.30 13.79
N SER A 250 -3.18 0.10 14.78
CA SER A 250 -1.72 0.10 14.70
C SER A 250 -1.16 -1.32 14.48
N GLN A 251 0.11 -1.40 14.11
CA GLN A 251 0.82 -2.68 14.06
C GLN A 251 0.96 -3.29 15.47
N GLY A 252 1.11 -2.45 16.49
CA GLY A 252 1.37 -2.87 17.87
C GLY A 252 2.78 -3.41 18.06
N ALA A 253 3.06 -3.95 19.25
CA ALA A 253 4.34 -4.56 19.58
C ALA A 253 4.20 -5.64 20.67
N PRO A 254 5.07 -6.66 20.68
CA PRO A 254 5.25 -7.52 21.85
C PRO A 254 5.71 -6.68 23.06
N LEU A 255 5.08 -6.89 24.22
CA LEU A 255 5.36 -6.14 25.46
C LEU A 255 6.42 -6.81 26.34
N ARG A 256 7.26 -7.66 25.73
CA ARG A 256 8.29 -8.46 26.39
C ARG A 256 9.39 -8.79 25.39
N ARG A 257 10.58 -9.12 25.88
CA ARG A 257 11.76 -9.38 25.03
C ARG A 257 11.78 -10.81 24.51
N LYS A 258 11.53 -11.79 25.37
CA LYS A 258 11.39 -13.21 25.01
C LYS A 258 9.99 -13.73 25.30
N PRO A 259 9.51 -14.77 24.59
CA PRO A 259 8.24 -15.42 24.89
C PRO A 259 8.13 -15.99 26.31
N THR A 260 9.25 -16.26 26.98
CA THR A 260 9.30 -16.74 28.36
C THR A 260 9.24 -15.62 29.40
N ASP A 261 9.52 -14.38 29.00
CA ASP A 261 9.58 -13.25 29.93
C ASP A 261 8.17 -12.85 30.38
N PRO A 262 8.02 -12.39 31.64
CA PRO A 262 6.80 -11.76 32.07
C PRO A 262 6.60 -10.40 31.36
N VAL A 263 5.34 -9.98 31.22
CA VAL A 263 5.01 -8.60 30.89
C VAL A 263 4.95 -7.81 32.19
N THR A 264 5.76 -6.76 32.33
CA THR A 264 5.79 -5.89 33.52
C THR A 264 5.34 -4.47 33.14
N ILE A 265 5.03 -3.62 34.12
CA ILE A 265 4.65 -2.23 33.85
C ILE A 265 5.80 -1.49 33.14
N GLU A 266 7.05 -1.79 33.52
CA GLU A 266 8.26 -1.22 32.93
C GLU A 266 8.42 -1.65 31.47
N SER A 267 8.18 -2.92 31.15
CA SER A 267 8.26 -3.39 29.76
C SER A 267 7.16 -2.79 28.89
N VAL A 268 5.96 -2.57 29.44
CA VAL A 268 4.90 -1.82 28.76
C VAL A 268 5.34 -0.38 28.50
N LYS A 269 5.90 0.32 29.50
CA LYS A 269 6.40 1.69 29.35
C LYS A 269 7.51 1.78 28.30
N GLU A 270 8.46 0.85 28.31
CA GLU A 270 9.55 0.74 27.33
C GLU A 270 9.00 0.59 25.90
N LYS A 271 7.96 -0.22 25.72
CA LYS A 271 7.37 -0.53 24.40
C LYS A 271 6.20 0.37 23.99
N TRP A 272 5.75 1.28 24.85
CA TRP A 272 4.53 2.06 24.60
C TRP A 272 4.59 2.88 23.32
N GLY A 273 5.76 3.45 23.01
CA GLY A 273 5.98 4.20 21.77
C GLY A 273 5.71 3.36 20.51
N GLU A 274 6.01 2.07 20.53
CA GLU A 274 5.72 1.15 19.43
C GLU A 274 4.23 0.77 19.38
N VAL A 275 3.59 0.58 20.55
CA VAL A 275 2.17 0.21 20.68
C VAL A 275 1.24 1.25 20.04
N VAL A 276 1.51 2.53 20.33
CA VAL A 276 0.68 3.65 19.85
C VAL A 276 1.11 4.21 18.49
N ASN A 277 2.14 3.62 17.88
CA ASN A 277 2.62 4.03 16.57
C ASN A 277 1.61 3.67 15.48
N MET A 278 1.04 4.68 14.83
CA MET A 278 0.05 4.51 13.76
C MET A 278 0.67 4.37 12.36
N ASN A 279 2.00 4.43 12.23
CA ASN A 279 2.66 4.18 10.96
C ASN A 279 2.40 2.74 10.51
N GLY A 280 1.93 2.59 9.27
CA GLY A 280 1.50 1.30 8.74
C GLY A 280 0.23 0.74 9.37
N ALA A 281 -0.55 1.54 10.11
CA ALA A 281 -1.86 1.12 10.62
C ALA A 281 -2.77 0.62 9.49
N ARG A 282 -3.59 -0.38 9.79
CA ARG A 282 -4.43 -1.05 8.80
C ARG A 282 -5.89 -1.09 9.22
N ARG A 283 -6.76 -1.15 8.22
CA ARG A 283 -8.19 -1.42 8.42
C ARG A 283 -8.38 -2.90 8.77
N ILE A 284 -9.26 -3.19 9.72
CA ILE A 284 -9.73 -4.54 10.02
C ILE A 284 -11.25 -4.51 9.88
N ASP A 285 -11.80 -5.34 9.00
CA ASP A 285 -13.21 -5.26 8.60
C ASP A 285 -14.09 -6.25 9.34
N LYS A 286 -13.50 -7.35 9.82
CA LYS A 286 -14.22 -8.40 10.53
C LYS A 286 -13.53 -8.71 11.85
N ILE A 287 -14.33 -9.04 12.86
CA ILE A 287 -13.81 -9.45 14.16
C ILE A 287 -12.89 -10.67 14.08
N ALA A 288 -13.13 -11.61 13.15
CA ALA A 288 -12.30 -12.79 12.96
C ALA A 288 -10.87 -12.45 12.49
N GLU A 289 -10.69 -11.38 11.71
CA GLU A 289 -9.38 -10.94 11.21
C GLU A 289 -8.48 -10.40 12.32
N VAL A 290 -9.07 -9.88 13.42
CA VAL A 290 -8.31 -9.45 14.60
C VAL A 290 -7.55 -10.61 15.22
N THR A 291 -8.21 -11.75 15.39
CA THR A 291 -7.61 -12.93 16.04
C THR A 291 -6.49 -13.49 15.18
N VAL A 292 -6.70 -13.59 13.87
CA VAL A 292 -5.69 -14.07 12.92
C VAL A 292 -4.45 -13.18 12.96
N ASP A 293 -4.62 -11.85 12.90
CA ASP A 293 -3.51 -10.89 12.99
C ASP A 293 -2.64 -11.08 14.23
N LEU A 294 -3.29 -11.23 15.39
CA LEU A 294 -2.59 -11.36 16.66
C LEU A 294 -1.82 -12.67 16.75
N VAL A 295 -2.41 -13.77 16.27
CA VAL A 295 -1.74 -15.08 16.26
C VAL A 295 -0.51 -15.04 15.35
N GLU A 296 -0.62 -14.46 14.14
CA GLU A 296 0.50 -14.33 13.21
C GLU A 296 1.67 -13.53 13.81
N LYS A 297 1.36 -12.38 14.45
CA LYS A 297 2.37 -11.54 15.10
C LYS A 297 3.05 -12.23 16.28
N LEU A 298 2.29 -12.99 17.07
CA LEU A 298 2.86 -13.75 18.19
C LEU A 298 3.74 -14.91 17.71
N GLN A 299 3.33 -15.62 16.67
CA GLN A 299 4.16 -16.65 16.04
C GLN A 299 5.45 -16.06 15.47
N GLU A 300 5.36 -14.92 14.78
CA GLU A 300 6.53 -14.22 14.26
C GLU A 300 7.47 -13.79 15.39
N PHE A 301 6.93 -13.25 16.49
CA PHE A 301 7.73 -12.91 17.67
C PHE A 301 8.43 -14.15 18.26
N GLU A 302 7.74 -15.29 18.35
CA GLU A 302 8.33 -16.55 18.80
C GLU A 302 9.44 -17.04 17.87
N GLU A 303 9.22 -17.01 16.55
CA GLU A 303 10.22 -17.38 15.54
C GLU A 303 11.47 -16.49 15.62
N ARG A 304 11.29 -15.17 15.71
CA ARG A 304 12.39 -14.21 15.87
C ARG A 304 13.17 -14.46 17.16
N SER A 305 12.49 -14.76 18.26
CA SER A 305 13.14 -15.05 19.55
C SER A 305 14.06 -16.28 19.52
N LYS A 306 13.79 -17.26 18.64
CA LYS A 306 14.66 -18.44 18.45
C LYS A 306 15.98 -18.07 17.77
N LEU A 307 15.97 -17.01 16.95
CA LEU A 307 17.16 -16.48 16.31
C LEU A 307 17.98 -15.66 17.32
N ASP A 308 17.31 -14.86 18.15
CA ASP A 308 17.86 -13.95 19.17
C ASP A 308 18.32 -14.68 20.45
N THR A 309 19.31 -15.57 20.29
CA THR A 309 19.92 -16.39 21.35
C THR A 309 20.52 -15.54 22.50
N ASP A 310 21.83 -15.35 22.49
CA ASP A 310 22.58 -14.67 23.57
C ASP A 310 22.88 -13.20 23.21
N ARG A 311 22.48 -12.78 22.01
CA ARG A 311 22.82 -11.47 21.45
C ARG A 311 21.57 -10.62 21.28
N GLU A 312 21.68 -9.36 21.70
CA GLU A 312 20.68 -8.36 21.35
C GLU A 312 20.73 -8.14 19.83
N SER A 313 19.56 -8.26 19.21
CA SER A 313 19.38 -8.07 17.78
C SER A 313 18.43 -6.91 17.54
N TYR A 314 18.73 -6.10 16.54
CA TYR A 314 17.90 -5.01 16.08
C TYR A 314 17.15 -5.45 14.81
N TRP A 315 15.82 -5.46 14.90
CA TRP A 315 14.94 -5.85 13.79
C TRP A 315 14.40 -4.62 13.07
N ALA A 316 14.42 -4.66 11.74
CA ALA A 316 13.89 -3.60 10.88
C ALA A 316 13.14 -4.20 9.67
N THR A 317 12.39 -3.37 8.95
CA THR A 317 11.83 -3.72 7.65
C THR A 317 12.35 -2.77 6.57
N TYR A 318 12.43 -3.25 5.33
CA TYR A 318 12.89 -2.46 4.18
C TYR A 318 12.03 -2.78 2.96
N LYS A 319 11.45 -1.75 2.34
CA LYS A 319 10.63 -1.87 1.12
C LYS A 319 11.36 -1.27 -0.06
N TYR A 320 11.23 -1.92 -1.20
CA TYR A 320 11.77 -1.41 -2.46
C TYR A 320 10.88 -1.76 -3.64
N ASN A 321 10.98 -0.96 -4.68
CA ASN A 321 10.38 -1.20 -5.98
C ASN A 321 11.35 -0.81 -7.11
N SER A 322 10.89 -0.89 -8.35
CA SER A 322 11.69 -0.57 -9.54
C SER A 322 12.32 0.82 -9.52
N LYS A 323 11.65 1.84 -8.95
CA LYS A 323 12.20 3.20 -8.83
C LYS A 323 13.47 3.21 -7.98
N ASP A 324 13.47 2.48 -6.87
CA ASP A 324 14.61 2.40 -5.97
C ASP A 324 15.80 1.69 -6.65
N LEU A 325 15.50 0.63 -7.40
CA LEU A 325 16.50 -0.11 -8.18
C LEU A 325 17.15 0.74 -9.27
N VAL A 326 16.34 1.48 -10.04
CA VAL A 326 16.83 2.37 -11.10
C VAL A 326 17.63 3.53 -10.51
N CYS A 327 17.14 4.13 -9.42
CA CYS A 327 17.85 5.20 -8.71
C CYS A 327 19.23 4.73 -8.23
N TYR A 328 19.30 3.54 -7.64
CA TYR A 328 20.55 2.92 -7.24
C TYR A 328 21.48 2.67 -8.43
N ALA A 329 20.97 2.07 -9.50
CA ALA A 329 21.75 1.76 -10.70
C ALA A 329 22.43 3.02 -11.27
N LEU A 330 21.68 4.12 -11.40
CA LEU A 330 22.20 5.43 -11.81
C LEU A 330 23.21 5.98 -10.79
N GLY A 331 22.92 5.83 -9.49
CA GLY A 331 23.81 6.20 -8.38
C GLY A 331 25.17 5.50 -8.41
N ILE A 332 25.28 4.35 -9.08
CA ILE A 332 26.54 3.61 -9.29
C ILE A 332 27.00 3.59 -10.75
N GLY A 333 26.55 4.58 -11.54
CA GLY A 333 27.07 4.88 -12.87
C GLY A 333 26.52 4.04 -14.01
N ALA A 334 25.42 3.30 -13.81
CA ALA A 334 24.69 2.71 -14.93
C ALA A 334 24.22 3.82 -15.86
N SER A 335 24.31 3.59 -17.16
CA SER A 335 23.97 4.61 -18.16
C SER A 335 23.33 3.99 -19.38
N VAL A 336 22.31 4.66 -19.92
CA VAL A 336 21.66 4.27 -21.19
C VAL A 336 22.62 4.32 -22.39
N VAL A 337 23.80 4.94 -22.24
CA VAL A 337 24.88 4.89 -23.24
C VAL A 337 25.41 3.45 -23.41
N ASN A 338 25.37 2.63 -22.35
CA ASN A 338 25.69 1.22 -22.42
C ASN A 338 24.39 0.44 -22.61
N GLU A 339 24.17 -0.13 -23.80
CA GLU A 339 22.94 -0.86 -24.12
C GLU A 339 22.64 -1.98 -23.11
N SER A 340 23.68 -2.68 -22.63
CA SER A 340 23.55 -3.75 -21.63
C SER A 340 23.07 -3.27 -20.25
N ASP A 341 23.18 -1.97 -19.94
CA ASP A 341 22.70 -1.39 -18.67
C ASP A 341 21.20 -1.09 -18.70
N LEU A 342 20.54 -1.10 -19.86
CA LEU A 342 19.10 -0.79 -19.95
C LEU A 342 18.27 -1.73 -19.07
N ARG A 343 18.74 -2.97 -18.87
CA ARG A 343 18.15 -3.96 -17.98
C ARG A 343 18.15 -3.58 -16.49
N PHE A 344 18.92 -2.56 -16.09
CA PHE A 344 18.93 -2.03 -14.72
C PHE A 344 18.23 -0.67 -14.63
N LEU A 345 17.89 -0.06 -15.77
CA LEU A 345 17.43 1.32 -15.87
C LEU A 345 15.99 1.46 -16.36
N TYR A 346 15.41 0.40 -16.91
CA TYR A 346 14.06 0.42 -17.45
C TYR A 346 13.24 -0.76 -16.94
N GLU A 347 12.24 -0.47 -16.12
CA GLU A 347 11.37 -1.44 -15.46
C GLU A 347 10.56 -2.31 -16.44
N SER A 348 10.35 -1.84 -17.68
CA SER A 348 9.69 -2.65 -18.72
C SER A 348 10.68 -3.40 -19.62
N HIS A 349 11.99 -3.34 -19.37
CA HIS A 349 12.96 -4.19 -20.06
C HIS A 349 12.63 -5.67 -19.81
N GLU A 350 12.74 -6.55 -20.82
CA GLU A 350 12.43 -7.99 -20.69
C GLU A 350 13.18 -8.68 -19.55
N ASN A 351 14.43 -8.28 -19.36
CA ASN A 351 15.30 -8.80 -18.32
C ASN A 351 15.56 -7.76 -17.22
N PHE A 352 14.57 -6.90 -16.91
CA PHE A 352 14.71 -5.92 -15.83
C PHE A 352 15.10 -6.63 -14.52
N THR A 353 16.14 -6.16 -13.86
CA THR A 353 16.67 -6.81 -12.66
C THR A 353 17.43 -5.84 -11.76
N ALA A 354 17.52 -6.16 -10.46
CA ALA A 354 18.32 -5.41 -9.51
C ALA A 354 19.82 -5.70 -9.63
N LEU A 355 20.66 -4.70 -9.38
CA LEU A 355 22.10 -4.91 -9.21
C LEU A 355 22.38 -5.52 -7.82
N PRO A 356 23.23 -6.56 -7.68
CA PRO A 356 23.41 -7.30 -6.43
C PRO A 356 23.80 -6.43 -5.23
N THR A 357 24.58 -5.38 -5.46
CA THR A 357 25.06 -4.47 -4.43
C THR A 357 23.98 -3.52 -3.89
N PHE A 358 22.82 -3.41 -4.56
CA PHE A 358 21.64 -2.72 -4.01
C PHE A 358 21.25 -3.33 -2.67
N PHE A 359 21.30 -4.66 -2.56
CA PHE A 359 20.87 -5.41 -1.40
C PHE A 359 21.82 -5.33 -0.19
N ILE A 360 22.86 -4.50 -0.27
CA ILE A 360 23.64 -4.08 0.90
C ILE A 360 22.84 -3.06 1.72
N LEU A 361 22.05 -2.20 1.06
CA LEU A 361 21.31 -1.10 1.68
C LEU A 361 20.31 -1.54 2.76
N PRO A 362 19.51 -2.62 2.56
CA PRO A 362 18.59 -3.10 3.59
C PRO A 362 19.27 -3.47 4.92
N GLY A 363 20.51 -3.97 4.86
CA GLY A 363 21.29 -4.36 6.03
C GLY A 363 22.27 -3.29 6.52
N MET A 364 22.16 -2.05 6.03
CA MET A 364 23.06 -0.98 6.43
C MET A 364 22.75 -0.50 7.85
N VAL A 365 23.77 -0.48 8.71
CA VAL A 365 23.60 -0.15 10.15
C VAL A 365 24.07 1.24 10.55
N MET A 366 24.40 2.11 9.59
CA MET A 366 24.94 3.46 9.88
C MET A 366 23.96 4.35 10.68
N GLU A 367 22.66 4.17 10.49
CA GLU A 367 21.60 4.89 11.22
C GLU A 367 20.97 4.04 12.34
N SER A 368 21.41 2.79 12.50
CA SER A 368 20.88 1.87 13.51
C SER A 368 21.54 2.11 14.88
N PRO A 369 20.80 1.98 16.00
CA PRO A 369 21.38 2.08 17.34
C PRO A 369 22.31 0.91 17.68
N VAL A 370 22.37 -0.14 16.85
CA VAL A 370 23.14 -1.37 17.14
C VAL A 370 24.63 -1.10 17.38
N ILE A 371 25.21 -0.09 16.72
CA ILE A 371 26.64 0.25 16.89
C ILE A 371 26.85 1.00 18.20
N SER A 372 26.04 2.04 18.46
CA SER A 372 26.19 2.88 19.66
C SER A 372 25.91 2.10 20.93
N GLN A 373 24.94 1.19 20.91
CA GLN A 373 24.63 0.28 22.03
C GLN A 373 25.71 -0.76 22.30
N ALA A 374 26.47 -1.15 21.27
CA ALA A 374 27.54 -2.13 21.43
C ALA A 374 28.88 -1.52 21.87
N MET A 375 28.99 -0.20 21.98
CA MET A 375 30.22 0.45 22.39
C MET A 375 30.59 0.11 23.84
N PRO A 376 31.87 -0.17 24.15
CA PRO A 376 32.32 -0.40 25.52
C PRO A 376 32.05 0.81 26.44
N PRO A 377 31.98 0.61 27.77
CA PRO A 377 31.79 1.71 28.72
C PRO A 377 32.76 2.86 28.49
N GLY A 378 32.25 4.09 28.44
CA GLY A 378 33.03 5.30 28.20
C GLY A 378 33.38 5.57 26.72
N LYS A 379 32.94 4.73 25.78
CA LYS A 379 33.06 4.93 24.33
C LYS A 379 31.72 5.34 23.72
N HIS A 380 31.75 6.08 22.62
CA HIS A 380 30.54 6.52 21.92
C HIS A 380 30.71 6.45 20.40
N ALA A 381 29.65 6.08 19.69
CA ALA A 381 29.61 6.06 18.23
C ALA A 381 28.45 6.94 17.76
N ASP A 382 28.74 7.86 16.84
CA ASP A 382 27.75 8.71 16.18
C ASP A 382 28.20 9.03 14.74
N PHE A 383 27.34 9.70 13.97
CA PHE A 383 27.57 9.97 12.56
C PHE A 383 28.86 10.78 12.27
N THR A 384 29.41 11.51 13.25
CA THR A 384 30.63 12.33 13.07
C THR A 384 31.91 11.51 13.15
N ASN A 385 31.88 10.34 13.79
CA ASN A 385 33.06 9.52 14.07
C ASN A 385 32.99 8.08 13.54
N ILE A 386 31.89 7.69 12.89
CA ILE A 386 31.76 6.39 12.22
C ILE A 386 32.22 6.44 10.77
N LEU A 387 33.01 5.44 10.36
CA LEU A 387 33.42 5.22 8.97
C LEU A 387 33.15 3.77 8.57
N HIS A 388 32.59 3.58 7.38
CA HIS A 388 32.41 2.26 6.79
C HIS A 388 33.77 1.78 6.24
N GLY A 389 34.36 0.75 6.85
CA GLY A 389 35.70 0.28 6.49
C GLY A 389 35.74 -0.97 5.60
N GLU A 390 34.89 -1.95 5.87
CA GLU A 390 34.80 -3.17 5.05
C GLU A 390 33.35 -3.63 4.87
N GLN A 391 33.06 -4.22 3.72
CA GLN A 391 31.73 -4.71 3.36
C GLN A 391 31.82 -6.13 2.79
N TYR A 392 30.94 -7.01 3.25
CA TYR A 392 30.70 -8.34 2.68
C TYR A 392 29.21 -8.54 2.44
N ILE A 393 28.82 -9.16 1.33
CA ILE A 393 27.45 -9.67 1.13
C ILE A 393 27.50 -10.99 0.38
N GLU A 394 26.62 -11.91 0.74
CA GLU A 394 26.44 -13.21 0.11
C GLU A 394 24.95 -13.54 -0.03
N PHE A 395 24.56 -13.93 -1.24
CA PHE A 395 23.23 -14.48 -1.51
C PHE A 395 23.24 -15.97 -1.22
N VAL A 396 22.38 -16.39 -0.30
CA VAL A 396 22.32 -17.78 0.21
C VAL A 396 21.12 -18.55 -0.34
N ASP A 397 20.20 -17.84 -0.99
CA ASP A 397 19.02 -18.39 -1.67
C ASP A 397 18.83 -17.74 -3.05
N GLN A 398 17.62 -17.82 -3.61
CA GLN A 398 17.22 -17.17 -4.84
C GLN A 398 17.50 -15.67 -4.79
N PHE A 399 17.94 -15.13 -5.92
CA PHE A 399 18.20 -13.71 -6.05
C PHE A 399 16.89 -12.94 -5.87
N PRO A 400 16.84 -11.89 -5.01
CA PRO A 400 15.60 -11.18 -4.76
C PRO A 400 15.04 -10.55 -6.05
N GLY A 401 13.72 -10.43 -6.10
CA GLY A 401 13.00 -9.89 -7.25
C GLY A 401 13.18 -8.38 -7.48
N ASN A 402 12.28 -7.80 -8.26
CA ASN A 402 12.34 -6.40 -8.67
C ASN A 402 11.54 -5.44 -7.77
N GLU A 403 10.82 -6.01 -6.82
CA GLU A 403 10.10 -5.31 -5.76
C GLU A 403 9.91 -6.28 -4.59
N GLY A 404 9.76 -5.74 -3.39
CA GLY A 404 9.52 -6.57 -2.22
C GLY A 404 9.66 -5.83 -0.91
N GLU A 405 9.39 -6.57 0.16
CA GLU A 405 9.61 -6.17 1.54
C GLU A 405 10.54 -7.20 2.19
N PHE A 406 11.56 -6.70 2.89
CA PHE A 406 12.46 -7.51 3.69
C PHE A 406 12.21 -7.29 5.17
N THR A 407 12.39 -8.34 5.95
CA THR A 407 12.63 -8.26 7.39
C THR A 407 14.13 -8.44 7.61
N ILE A 408 14.76 -7.52 8.34
CA ILE A 408 16.21 -7.53 8.59
C ILE A 408 16.49 -7.72 10.07
N ARG A 409 17.43 -8.60 10.37
CA ARG A 409 17.97 -8.82 11.69
C ARG A 409 19.43 -8.39 11.73
N ASN A 410 19.76 -7.39 12.54
CA ASN A 410 21.11 -6.86 12.71
C ASN A 410 21.64 -7.22 14.09
N TYR A 411 22.89 -7.68 14.19
CA TYR A 411 23.52 -7.95 15.49
C TYR A 411 25.03 -7.76 15.43
N VAL A 412 25.60 -7.26 16.52
CA VAL A 412 27.06 -7.13 16.65
C VAL A 412 27.67 -8.51 16.87
N VAL A 413 28.68 -8.79 16.06
CA VAL A 413 29.48 -10.02 16.11
C VAL A 413 30.67 -9.82 17.03
N ASP A 414 31.42 -8.75 16.83
CA ASP A 414 32.65 -8.42 17.57
C ASP A 414 32.84 -6.91 17.65
N VAL A 415 33.51 -6.45 18.72
CA VAL A 415 34.03 -5.08 18.83
C VAL A 415 35.54 -5.17 19.04
N LEU A 416 36.31 -4.70 18.06
CA LEU A 416 37.77 -4.81 18.04
C LEU A 416 38.45 -3.52 18.47
N ASP A 417 39.58 -3.64 19.15
CA ASP A 417 40.44 -2.51 19.50
C ASP A 417 41.62 -2.40 18.52
N LYS A 418 41.61 -1.36 17.68
CA LYS A 418 42.66 -1.09 16.69
C LYS A 418 43.63 0.00 17.18
N GLY A 419 43.76 0.20 18.50
CA GLY A 419 44.65 1.18 19.10
C GLY A 419 43.92 2.51 19.31
N SER A 420 43.90 3.39 18.31
CA SER A 420 43.18 4.67 18.41
C SER A 420 41.70 4.59 18.05
N SER A 421 41.24 3.49 17.44
CA SER A 421 39.86 3.33 16.96
C SER A 421 39.26 2.00 17.39
N ALA A 422 37.94 1.98 17.59
CA ALA A 422 37.18 0.73 17.71
C ALA A 422 36.70 0.27 16.32
N VAL A 423 36.42 -1.03 16.15
CA VAL A 423 35.74 -1.55 14.96
C VAL A 423 34.59 -2.45 15.40
N ALA A 424 33.36 -2.05 15.11
CA ALA A 424 32.19 -2.90 15.27
C ALA A 424 32.01 -3.76 14.01
N ILE A 425 32.03 -5.08 14.18
CA ILE A 425 31.68 -6.03 13.13
C ILE A 425 30.21 -6.40 13.32
N VAL A 426 29.39 -6.04 12.35
CA VAL A 426 27.94 -6.23 12.41
C VAL A 426 27.51 -7.17 11.30
N ASN A 427 26.74 -8.20 11.66
CA ASN A 427 26.07 -9.04 10.69
C ASN A 427 24.64 -8.54 10.51
N SER A 428 24.15 -8.60 9.28
CA SER A 428 22.72 -8.49 8.99
C SER A 428 22.25 -9.69 8.18
N GLU A 429 21.18 -10.30 8.68
CA GLU A 429 20.45 -11.39 8.04
C GLU A 429 19.17 -10.79 7.45
N VAL A 430 18.98 -10.96 6.15
CA VAL A 430 17.86 -10.37 5.43
C VAL A 430 16.93 -11.48 4.97
N PHE A 431 15.67 -11.37 5.36
CA PHE A 431 14.62 -12.35 5.14
C PHE A 431 13.57 -11.81 4.18
N GLN A 432 13.13 -12.65 3.25
CA GLN A 432 11.96 -12.41 2.40
C GLN A 432 11.02 -13.60 2.57
N ASP A 433 9.74 -13.34 2.85
CA ASP A 433 8.74 -14.40 3.09
C ASP A 433 9.21 -15.44 4.14
N ARG A 434 9.87 -14.96 5.19
CA ARG A 434 10.50 -15.75 6.29
C ARG A 434 11.68 -16.63 5.87
N GLN A 435 12.10 -16.61 4.60
CA GLN A 435 13.31 -17.29 4.12
C GLN A 435 14.50 -16.35 4.16
N LEU A 436 15.65 -16.84 4.64
CA LEU A 436 16.90 -16.10 4.63
C LEU A 436 17.42 -16.01 3.19
N VAL A 437 17.42 -14.82 2.60
CA VAL A 437 17.83 -14.64 1.19
C VAL A 437 19.29 -14.23 1.05
N LEU A 438 19.81 -13.45 2.00
CA LEU A 438 21.21 -13.01 1.99
C LEU A 438 21.73 -12.68 3.40
N ARG A 439 23.06 -12.68 3.50
CA ARG A 439 23.81 -12.22 4.67
C ARG A 439 24.75 -11.11 4.26
N THR A 440 24.81 -10.06 5.07
CA THR A 440 25.80 -8.98 4.93
C THR A 440 26.61 -8.85 6.21
N GLN A 441 27.88 -8.49 6.08
CA GLN A 441 28.74 -8.16 7.22
C GLN A 441 29.45 -6.84 6.95
N GLN A 442 29.37 -5.94 7.93
CA GLN A 442 29.90 -4.58 7.86
C GLN A 442 30.93 -4.39 8.96
N HIS A 443 32.02 -3.72 8.64
CA HIS A 443 33.05 -3.32 9.59
C HIS A 443 33.00 -1.81 9.72
N ILE A 444 32.44 -1.33 10.83
CA ILE A 444 32.28 0.09 11.09
C ILE A 444 33.38 0.54 12.06
N PHE A 445 34.27 1.39 11.56
CA PHE A 445 35.30 2.04 12.37
C PHE A 445 34.68 3.17 13.18
N VAL A 446 35.01 3.24 14.45
CA VAL A 446 34.62 4.35 15.33
C VAL A 446 35.89 5.06 15.78
N LEU A 447 36.15 6.20 15.15
CA LEU A 447 37.40 6.95 15.27
C LEU A 447 37.57 7.52 16.68
N GLY A 448 38.77 7.41 17.23
CA GLY A 448 39.10 7.91 18.58
C GLY A 448 38.58 7.03 19.72
N GLN A 449 37.82 5.97 19.42
CA GLN A 449 37.17 5.13 20.43
C GLN A 449 37.94 3.84 20.77
N GLY A 450 39.20 3.73 20.35
CA GLY A 450 40.06 2.59 20.72
C GLY A 450 40.65 2.67 22.13
N GLY A 451 41.60 1.80 22.44
CA GLY A 451 42.38 1.84 23.70
C GLY A 451 41.61 1.30 24.91
N PHE A 452 40.63 0.42 24.67
CA PHE A 452 39.86 -0.27 25.71
C PHE A 452 40.39 -1.68 26.00
N GLY A 453 41.49 -2.10 25.36
CA GLY A 453 42.16 -3.37 25.62
C GLY A 453 41.46 -4.59 25.00
N GLY A 454 40.63 -4.37 23.98
CA GLY A 454 39.88 -5.42 23.29
C GLY A 454 40.72 -6.28 22.33
N ALA A 455 40.09 -7.32 21.78
CA ALA A 455 40.72 -8.15 20.75
C ALA A 455 41.07 -7.31 19.50
N ARG A 456 42.23 -7.57 18.90
CA ARG A 456 42.66 -6.86 17.69
C ARG A 456 42.08 -7.46 16.41
N ASN A 457 41.68 -8.73 16.42
CA ASN A 457 41.21 -9.48 15.24
C ASN A 457 39.99 -10.32 15.62
N SER A 458 39.19 -10.69 14.61
CA SER A 458 38.03 -11.59 14.76
C SER A 458 38.17 -12.77 13.80
N SER A 459 37.95 -14.00 14.30
CA SER A 459 37.81 -15.20 13.48
C SER A 459 36.44 -15.29 12.78
N ARG A 460 35.50 -14.42 13.16
CA ARG A 460 34.13 -14.34 12.61
C ARG A 460 34.02 -13.34 11.46
N ALA A 461 35.11 -12.61 11.17
CA ALA A 461 35.18 -11.67 10.07
C ALA A 461 35.36 -12.39 8.73
N ALA A 462 34.59 -12.01 7.72
CA ALA A 462 34.88 -12.38 6.34
C ALA A 462 36.23 -11.77 5.91
N GLY A 463 37.18 -12.62 5.49
CA GLY A 463 38.56 -12.22 5.22
C GLY A 463 38.75 -11.47 3.89
N VAL A 464 39.60 -10.46 3.89
CA VAL A 464 40.06 -9.77 2.68
C VAL A 464 41.04 -10.64 1.87
N GLN A 465 41.14 -10.40 0.57
CA GLN A 465 42.08 -11.09 -0.33
C GLN A 465 42.93 -10.10 -1.11
N SER A 466 44.25 -10.17 -0.95
CA SER A 466 45.18 -9.31 -1.70
C SER A 466 45.06 -9.53 -3.21
N ALA A 467 45.34 -8.48 -3.99
CA ALA A 467 45.42 -8.61 -5.43
C ALA A 467 46.54 -9.59 -5.83
N PRO A 468 46.31 -10.47 -6.83
CA PRO A 468 47.36 -11.34 -7.36
C PRO A 468 48.59 -10.55 -7.82
N ARG A 469 49.79 -11.09 -7.58
CA ARG A 469 51.07 -10.47 -7.94
C ARG A 469 51.42 -10.71 -9.42
N ARG A 470 50.51 -10.31 -10.32
CA ARG A 470 50.65 -10.37 -11.79
C ARG A 470 49.80 -9.26 -12.44
N GLU A 471 49.96 -9.02 -13.73
CA GLU A 471 49.10 -8.06 -14.45
C GLU A 471 47.61 -8.44 -14.38
N PRO A 472 46.68 -7.46 -14.28
CA PRO A 472 45.25 -7.71 -14.34
C PRO A 472 44.84 -8.33 -15.68
N ASP A 473 43.89 -9.27 -15.63
CA ASP A 473 43.28 -9.87 -16.83
C ASP A 473 42.37 -8.88 -17.57
N ALA A 474 41.77 -7.93 -16.84
CA ALA A 474 40.95 -6.87 -17.40
C ALA A 474 41.06 -5.57 -16.60
N ARG A 475 40.85 -4.44 -17.30
CA ARG A 475 40.77 -3.10 -16.72
C ARG A 475 39.55 -2.40 -17.30
N VAL A 476 38.71 -1.83 -16.45
CA VAL A 476 37.58 -0.98 -16.88
C VAL A 476 37.73 0.39 -16.25
N THR A 477 37.61 1.45 -17.06
CA THR A 477 37.78 2.84 -16.63
C THR A 477 36.46 3.58 -16.78
N GLN A 478 35.97 4.21 -15.71
CA GLN A 478 34.76 5.02 -15.74
C GLN A 478 34.93 6.29 -14.89
N ARG A 479 34.62 7.46 -15.46
CA ARG A 479 34.54 8.72 -14.71
C ARG A 479 33.22 8.78 -13.95
N THR A 480 33.27 9.12 -12.67
CA THR A 480 32.08 9.40 -11.86
C THR A 480 31.51 10.78 -12.24
N ALA A 481 30.20 10.97 -12.11
CA ALA A 481 29.63 12.30 -12.27
C ALA A 481 30.08 13.24 -11.14
N ASP A 482 30.07 14.55 -11.40
CA ASP A 482 30.37 15.55 -10.35
C ASP A 482 29.30 15.50 -9.23
N ASP A 483 28.06 15.15 -9.57
CA ASP A 483 26.96 14.98 -8.62
C ASP A 483 26.76 13.52 -8.16
N GLN A 484 27.75 12.63 -8.37
CA GLN A 484 27.55 11.19 -8.13
C GLN A 484 27.16 10.85 -6.69
N ALA A 485 27.75 11.53 -5.70
CA ALA A 485 27.41 11.34 -4.29
C ALA A 485 26.00 11.86 -3.95
N ALA A 486 25.60 12.97 -4.57
CA ALA A 486 24.27 13.56 -4.40
C ALA A 486 23.17 12.66 -4.98
N LEU A 487 23.48 11.91 -6.04
CA LEU A 487 22.58 10.91 -6.60
C LEU A 487 22.55 9.62 -5.77
N TYR A 488 23.72 9.05 -5.44
CA TYR A 488 23.82 7.78 -4.72
C TYR A 488 23.15 7.83 -3.34
N ARG A 489 23.27 8.94 -2.61
CA ARG A 489 22.65 9.08 -1.28
C ARG A 489 21.13 8.91 -1.31
N LEU A 490 20.47 9.18 -2.43
CA LEU A 490 19.01 8.99 -2.58
C LEU A 490 18.60 7.52 -2.47
N SER A 491 19.54 6.58 -2.61
CA SER A 491 19.29 5.15 -2.41
C SER A 491 19.22 4.74 -0.94
N GLY A 492 19.69 5.56 0.01
CA GLY A 492 19.48 5.31 1.43
C GLY A 492 20.60 5.71 2.40
N ASP A 493 21.80 6.07 1.94
CA ASP A 493 22.87 6.58 2.82
C ASP A 493 22.89 8.11 2.83
N LEU A 494 22.18 8.69 3.79
CA LEU A 494 21.96 10.13 3.88
C LEU A 494 23.05 10.88 4.65
N ASN A 495 24.15 10.22 5.03
CA ASN A 495 25.21 10.83 5.84
C ASN A 495 25.67 12.18 5.23
N PRO A 496 25.58 13.30 5.98
CA PRO A 496 25.88 14.62 5.46
C PRO A 496 27.33 14.80 4.97
N LEU A 497 28.29 13.97 5.42
CA LEU A 497 29.69 14.07 4.98
C LEU A 497 29.85 13.92 3.46
N HIS A 498 28.87 13.31 2.79
CA HIS A 498 28.87 13.08 1.34
C HIS A 498 28.27 14.22 0.52
N ILE A 499 27.77 15.29 1.16
CA ILE A 499 27.13 16.41 0.46
C ILE A 499 27.41 17.78 1.07
N ASP A 500 27.53 17.88 2.40
CA ASP A 500 27.75 19.13 3.12
C ASP A 500 29.27 19.37 3.34
N PRO A 501 29.85 20.44 2.77
CA PRO A 501 31.26 20.77 2.96
C PRO A 501 31.66 21.00 4.43
N ASN A 502 30.78 21.52 5.27
CA ASN A 502 31.07 21.79 6.68
C ASN A 502 31.24 20.48 7.44
N VAL A 503 30.33 19.53 7.23
CA VAL A 503 30.39 18.21 7.86
C VAL A 503 31.58 17.41 7.32
N ALA A 504 31.83 17.44 6.01
CA ALA A 504 33.00 16.79 5.42
C ALA A 504 34.31 17.29 6.07
N THR A 505 34.45 18.61 6.22
CA THR A 505 35.61 19.25 6.86
C THR A 505 35.75 18.84 8.32
N ALA A 506 34.65 18.86 9.09
CA ALA A 506 34.63 18.43 10.48
C ALA A 506 35.01 16.95 10.64
N SER A 507 34.65 16.11 9.67
CA SER A 507 35.01 14.69 9.61
C SER A 507 36.40 14.43 9.00
N GLY A 508 37.22 15.47 8.77
CA GLY A 508 38.62 15.33 8.33
C GLY A 508 38.81 15.21 6.81
N HIS A 509 37.79 15.55 6.01
CA HIS A 509 37.86 15.58 4.56
C HIS A 509 37.76 17.01 4.01
N PRO A 510 38.66 17.44 3.10
CA PRO A 510 38.66 18.82 2.60
C PRO A 510 37.43 19.18 1.75
N LYS A 511 36.71 18.17 1.25
CA LYS A 511 35.49 18.28 0.43
C LYS A 511 34.62 17.05 0.67
N PRO A 512 33.31 17.10 0.35
CA PRO A 512 32.46 15.93 0.33
C PRO A 512 33.05 14.81 -0.53
N ILE A 513 33.07 13.60 0.01
CA ILE A 513 33.61 12.40 -0.66
C ILE A 513 32.46 11.55 -1.21
N LEU A 514 32.73 10.77 -2.25
CA LEU A 514 31.83 9.74 -2.74
C LEU A 514 31.78 8.59 -1.74
N HIS A 515 30.59 8.00 -1.55
CA HIS A 515 30.40 6.82 -0.71
C HIS A 515 31.29 5.67 -1.17
N GLY A 516 31.94 4.97 -0.23
CA GLY A 516 32.71 3.77 -0.54
C GLY A 516 31.86 2.70 -1.22
N LEU A 517 30.61 2.54 -0.78
CA LEU A 517 29.64 1.63 -1.38
C LEU A 517 29.23 2.02 -2.81
N ALA A 518 29.22 3.32 -3.15
CA ALA A 518 29.02 3.75 -4.53
C ALA A 518 30.18 3.27 -5.41
N SER A 519 31.41 3.54 -4.98
CA SER A 519 32.64 3.08 -5.67
C SER A 519 32.70 1.55 -5.81
N LEU A 520 32.20 0.82 -4.80
CA LEU A 520 32.03 -0.64 -4.87
C LEU A 520 31.03 -1.03 -5.95
N GLY A 521 29.88 -0.35 -6.01
CA GLY A 521 28.86 -0.56 -7.03
C GLY A 521 29.39 -0.40 -8.46
N PHE A 522 30.17 0.66 -8.73
CA PHE A 522 30.86 0.82 -10.02
C PHE A 522 31.75 -0.40 -10.32
N SER A 523 32.55 -0.81 -9.35
CA SER A 523 33.50 -1.92 -9.51
C SER A 523 32.78 -3.26 -9.79
N VAL A 524 31.69 -3.53 -9.08
CA VAL A 524 30.88 -4.75 -9.26
C VAL A 524 30.14 -4.71 -10.61
N ARG A 525 29.61 -3.56 -11.04
CA ARG A 525 29.04 -3.42 -12.39
C ARG A 525 30.06 -3.76 -13.48
N HIS A 526 31.28 -3.25 -13.36
CA HIS A 526 32.35 -3.57 -14.31
C HIS A 526 32.65 -5.08 -14.35
N ILE A 527 32.66 -5.75 -13.19
CA ILE A 527 32.89 -7.20 -13.09
C ILE A 527 31.72 -7.99 -13.68
N LEU A 528 30.47 -7.59 -13.42
CA LEU A 528 29.28 -8.24 -13.96
C LEU A 528 29.26 -8.16 -15.48
N ALA A 529 29.50 -6.97 -16.03
CA ALA A 529 29.60 -6.76 -17.46
C ALA A 529 30.71 -7.64 -18.08
N LYS A 530 31.87 -7.75 -17.40
CA LYS A 530 33.03 -8.44 -17.97
C LYS A 530 33.01 -9.97 -17.84
N TYR A 531 32.50 -10.49 -16.73
CA TYR A 531 32.65 -11.90 -16.35
C TYR A 531 31.34 -12.60 -16.00
N ALA A 532 30.20 -11.93 -16.06
CA ALA A 532 28.90 -12.50 -15.69
C ALA A 532 27.81 -12.31 -16.76
N GLY A 533 28.16 -11.89 -17.98
CA GLY A 533 27.20 -11.60 -19.05
C GLY A 533 26.24 -10.46 -18.70
N ASN A 534 26.68 -9.57 -17.81
CA ASN A 534 25.87 -8.54 -17.16
C ASN A 534 24.59 -9.07 -16.50
N ASP A 535 24.56 -10.34 -16.10
CA ASP A 535 23.43 -11.00 -15.42
C ASP A 535 23.70 -11.13 -13.91
N PRO A 536 22.98 -10.37 -13.06
CA PRO A 536 23.07 -10.46 -11.60
C PRO A 536 22.83 -11.84 -11.02
N SER A 537 22.09 -12.73 -11.69
CA SER A 537 21.83 -14.08 -11.19
C SER A 537 23.10 -14.92 -11.05
N ASN A 538 24.16 -14.57 -11.79
CA ASN A 538 25.48 -15.17 -11.72
C ASN A 538 26.34 -14.64 -10.56
N PHE A 539 25.89 -13.63 -9.81
CA PHE A 539 26.57 -13.12 -8.64
C PHE A 539 26.33 -14.04 -7.43
N LYS A 540 27.38 -14.30 -6.62
CA LYS A 540 27.25 -15.04 -5.35
C LYS A 540 27.58 -14.16 -4.14
N ALA A 541 28.79 -13.60 -4.11
CA ALA A 541 29.26 -12.83 -2.96
C ALA A 541 30.27 -11.75 -3.36
N ILE A 542 30.42 -10.72 -2.52
CA ILE A 542 31.48 -9.71 -2.62
C ILE A 542 32.11 -9.50 -1.25
N LYS A 543 33.43 -9.30 -1.20
CA LYS A 543 34.14 -8.70 -0.07
C LYS A 543 34.96 -7.52 -0.58
N ALA A 544 34.98 -6.41 0.15
CA ALA A 544 35.84 -5.28 -0.14
C ALA A 544 36.29 -4.53 1.13
N ARG A 545 37.47 -3.91 1.07
CA ARG A 545 37.95 -2.92 2.03
C ARG A 545 38.06 -1.55 1.36
N PHE A 546 37.48 -0.54 2.00
CA PHE A 546 37.60 0.86 1.58
C PHE A 546 38.91 1.42 2.14
N ALA A 547 39.86 1.71 1.26
CA ALA A 547 41.23 2.08 1.64
C ALA A 547 41.45 3.59 1.68
N LYS A 548 40.82 4.33 0.76
CA LYS A 548 40.98 5.78 0.60
C LYS A 548 39.71 6.42 0.04
N PRO A 549 39.45 7.71 0.31
CA PRO A 549 38.30 8.42 -0.21
C PRO A 549 38.40 8.65 -1.74
N VAL A 550 37.24 8.74 -2.38
CA VAL A 550 37.07 9.16 -3.78
C VAL A 550 36.32 10.49 -3.77
N LEU A 551 36.72 11.45 -4.60
CA LEU A 551 35.93 12.66 -4.83
C LEU A 551 34.99 12.46 -6.03
N PRO A 552 33.72 12.91 -5.96
CA PRO A 552 32.86 12.95 -7.14
C PRO A 552 33.56 13.69 -8.31
N GLY A 553 33.36 13.21 -9.54
CA GLY A 553 34.02 13.72 -10.73
C GLY A 553 35.36 13.04 -11.06
N GLN A 554 35.96 12.27 -10.13
CA GLN A 554 37.18 11.51 -10.38
C GLN A 554 36.93 10.22 -11.18
N THR A 555 38.00 9.68 -11.76
CA THR A 555 37.96 8.53 -12.65
C THR A 555 38.43 7.26 -11.95
N LEU A 556 37.54 6.27 -11.91
CA LEU A 556 37.81 4.96 -11.34
C LEU A 556 38.38 4.01 -12.40
N ILE A 557 39.41 3.26 -12.03
CA ILE A 557 39.94 2.13 -12.80
C ILE A 557 39.75 0.87 -11.97
N THR A 558 38.90 -0.06 -12.42
CA THR A 558 38.74 -1.38 -11.81
C THR A 558 39.66 -2.37 -12.50
N GLU A 559 40.68 -2.83 -11.78
CA GLU A 559 41.61 -3.88 -12.20
C GLU A 559 41.09 -5.23 -11.70
N MET A 560 41.02 -6.24 -12.58
CA MET A 560 40.39 -7.52 -12.30
C MET A 560 41.30 -8.70 -12.65
N TRP A 561 41.32 -9.71 -11.78
CA TRP A 561 42.03 -10.98 -11.97
C TRP A 561 41.05 -12.13 -11.74
N LEU A 562 40.85 -12.96 -12.75
CA LEU A 562 39.95 -14.10 -12.67
C LEU A 562 40.72 -15.37 -12.28
N GLU A 563 40.31 -16.01 -11.19
CA GLU A 563 40.83 -17.28 -10.70
C GLU A 563 39.67 -18.24 -10.42
N GLY A 564 39.45 -19.19 -11.33
CA GLY A 564 38.30 -20.09 -11.29
C GLY A 564 36.98 -19.33 -11.42
N LYS A 565 36.18 -19.30 -10.34
CA LYS A 565 34.91 -18.55 -10.26
C LYS A 565 35.02 -17.23 -9.49
N ARG A 566 36.21 -16.91 -8.98
CA ARG A 566 36.48 -15.70 -8.21
C ARG A 566 37.15 -14.66 -9.08
N VAL A 567 36.63 -13.44 -9.03
CA VAL A 567 37.28 -12.26 -9.60
C VAL A 567 37.88 -11.46 -8.46
N HIS A 568 39.19 -11.57 -8.26
CA HIS A 568 39.91 -10.61 -7.42
C HIS A 568 39.89 -9.25 -8.11
N PHE A 569 39.74 -8.17 -7.36
CA PHE A 569 39.82 -6.84 -7.94
C PHE A 569 40.37 -5.82 -6.96
N GLN A 570 40.81 -4.71 -7.53
CA GLN A 570 41.04 -3.46 -6.82
C GLN A 570 40.57 -2.30 -7.67
N THR A 571 40.29 -1.18 -7.03
CA THR A 571 39.87 0.03 -7.72
C THR A 571 40.84 1.16 -7.40
N LYS A 572 41.31 1.84 -8.45
CA LYS A 572 42.25 2.95 -8.36
C LYS A 572 41.65 4.24 -8.89
N LEU A 573 42.21 5.37 -8.46
CA LEU A 573 42.00 6.66 -9.09
C LEU A 573 42.98 6.85 -10.25
N LYS A 574 42.47 7.16 -11.44
CA LYS A 574 43.32 7.45 -12.61
C LYS A 574 44.24 8.64 -12.36
N GLU A 575 43.76 9.64 -11.62
CA GLU A 575 44.43 10.91 -11.40
C GLU A 575 45.63 10.81 -10.45
N THR A 576 45.67 9.79 -9.59
CA THR A 576 46.69 9.68 -8.52
C THR A 576 47.33 8.29 -8.40
N ASP A 577 46.86 7.31 -9.19
CA ASP A 577 47.18 5.87 -9.09
C ASP A 577 46.93 5.26 -7.68
N SER A 578 46.22 5.99 -6.81
CA SER A 578 45.91 5.52 -5.46
C SER A 578 44.83 4.46 -5.47
N VAL A 579 45.09 3.33 -4.78
CA VAL A 579 44.09 2.28 -4.53
C VAL A 579 43.07 2.78 -3.51
N VAL A 580 41.79 2.80 -3.90
CA VAL A 580 40.64 3.22 -3.09
C VAL A 580 39.80 2.05 -2.60
N ILE A 581 39.78 0.95 -3.36
CA ILE A 581 39.23 -0.35 -2.91
C ILE A 581 40.33 -1.39 -3.01
N ALA A 582 40.59 -2.07 -1.89
CA ALA A 582 41.63 -3.10 -1.78
C ALA A 582 41.08 -4.37 -1.13
N GLY A 583 41.87 -5.44 -1.18
CA GLY A 583 41.55 -6.66 -0.45
C GLY A 583 40.27 -7.34 -0.93
N ALA A 584 39.88 -7.13 -2.20
CA ALA A 584 38.51 -7.33 -2.65
C ALA A 584 38.37 -8.47 -3.66
N TYR A 585 37.22 -9.13 -3.63
CA TYR A 585 36.85 -10.19 -4.58
C TYR A 585 35.35 -10.28 -4.77
N VAL A 586 34.92 -10.66 -5.98
CA VAL A 586 33.56 -11.14 -6.30
C VAL A 586 33.61 -12.65 -6.54
N ASP A 587 32.76 -13.41 -5.88
CA ASP A 587 32.48 -14.80 -6.24
C ASP A 587 31.27 -14.86 -7.19
N LEU A 588 31.44 -15.58 -8.30
CA LEU A 588 30.39 -15.84 -9.27
C LEU A 588 29.87 -17.27 -9.17
N LYS A 589 28.57 -17.47 -9.43
CA LYS A 589 27.97 -18.79 -9.63
C LYS A 589 28.44 -19.39 -10.95
N ASN A 590 28.41 -18.59 -12.03
CA ASN A 590 28.92 -18.94 -13.35
C ASN A 590 29.77 -17.79 -13.92
N VAL A 591 30.83 -18.15 -14.65
CA VAL A 591 31.67 -17.19 -15.36
C VAL A 591 31.27 -17.19 -16.83
N VAL A 592 30.91 -16.03 -17.36
CA VAL A 592 30.57 -15.79 -18.76
C VAL A 592 31.58 -14.79 -19.31
N LYS A 593 32.49 -15.25 -20.17
CA LYS A 593 33.47 -14.41 -20.85
C LYS A 593 32.90 -14.00 -22.22
N ASP A 594 33.06 -12.73 -22.60
CA ASP A 594 32.68 -12.22 -23.93
C ASP A 594 33.19 -13.16 -25.04
N GLY A 595 32.29 -13.76 -25.82
CA GLY A 595 32.67 -14.58 -26.99
C GLY A 595 31.75 -15.70 -27.46
N ASN A 596 30.59 -15.98 -26.84
CA ASN A 596 29.57 -16.87 -27.44
C ASN A 596 28.22 -16.75 -26.72
N SER A 597 27.38 -15.81 -27.13
CA SER A 597 25.95 -15.86 -26.83
C SER A 597 25.20 -16.40 -28.05
N SER A 598 25.38 -17.69 -28.33
CA SER A 598 24.34 -18.44 -29.05
C SER A 598 23.23 -18.72 -28.06
N PRO A 599 21.96 -18.33 -28.32
CA PRO A 599 20.86 -18.68 -27.43
C PRO A 599 20.66 -20.19 -27.52
N THR A 600 21.13 -20.94 -26.52
CA THR A 600 20.75 -22.33 -26.33
C THR A 600 19.27 -22.36 -25.97
N THR A 601 18.44 -22.67 -26.95
CA THR A 601 17.07 -23.11 -26.80
C THR A 601 17.04 -24.39 -25.97
N GLN A 602 16.76 -24.27 -24.68
CA GLN A 602 16.21 -25.38 -23.90
C GLN A 602 14.73 -25.50 -24.25
N SER A 603 14.38 -26.63 -24.86
CA SER A 603 13.02 -27.08 -25.15
C SER A 603 12.18 -27.11 -23.87
N ALA A 604 11.10 -26.33 -23.84
CA ALA A 604 10.07 -26.44 -22.81
C ALA A 604 9.10 -27.60 -23.14
N PRO A 605 8.63 -28.36 -22.14
CA PRO A 605 7.62 -29.38 -22.31
C PRO A 605 6.24 -28.77 -22.56
N SER A 606 5.40 -29.53 -23.25
CA SER A 606 4.09 -29.17 -23.76
C SER A 606 2.97 -29.05 -22.70
N SER A 607 2.09 -28.09 -22.96
CA SER A 607 0.64 -28.05 -22.68
C SER A 607 0.16 -28.11 -21.22
N SER A 608 0.07 -26.94 -20.58
CA SER A 608 -1.04 -26.58 -19.69
C SER A 608 -1.97 -25.61 -20.42
N ASN A 609 -3.29 -25.70 -20.20
CA ASN A 609 -4.25 -24.71 -20.71
C ASN A 609 -4.09 -23.40 -19.93
N LEU A 610 -3.89 -22.30 -20.66
CA LEU A 610 -3.76 -20.96 -20.07
C LEU A 610 -5.14 -20.33 -19.89
N LYS A 611 -5.33 -19.46 -18.89
CA LYS A 611 -6.62 -18.79 -18.65
C LYS A 611 -7.03 -17.93 -19.85
N SER A 612 -6.04 -17.27 -20.46
CA SER A 612 -6.21 -16.43 -21.66
C SER A 612 -6.63 -17.19 -22.91
N ASP A 613 -6.54 -18.52 -22.96
CA ASP A 613 -7.01 -19.30 -24.12
C ASP A 613 -8.51 -19.06 -24.39
N SER A 614 -9.31 -19.00 -23.32
CA SER A 614 -10.73 -18.70 -23.40
C SER A 614 -11.03 -17.27 -23.87
N LEU A 615 -10.10 -16.34 -23.60
CA LEU A 615 -10.22 -14.95 -24.03
C LEU A 615 -10.06 -14.85 -25.56
N PHE A 616 -9.05 -15.49 -26.16
CA PHE A 616 -8.84 -15.42 -27.60
C PHE A 616 -9.97 -16.06 -28.40
N ALA A 617 -10.60 -17.13 -27.87
CA ALA A 617 -11.82 -17.68 -28.44
C ALA A 617 -12.97 -16.65 -28.45
N LYS A 618 -13.20 -15.94 -27.33
CA LYS A 618 -14.21 -14.87 -27.25
C LYS A 618 -13.90 -13.69 -28.20
N ILE A 619 -12.62 -13.36 -28.38
CA ILE A 619 -12.18 -12.32 -29.33
C ILE A 619 -12.54 -12.75 -30.76
N GLU A 620 -12.31 -14.01 -31.11
CA GLU A 620 -12.67 -14.56 -32.42
C GLU A 620 -14.18 -14.45 -32.67
N ASP A 621 -15.01 -14.81 -31.70
CA ASP A 621 -16.46 -14.67 -31.76
C ASP A 621 -16.89 -13.20 -31.92
N GLY A 622 -16.25 -12.29 -31.19
CA GLY A 622 -16.50 -10.84 -31.28
C GLY A 622 -16.17 -10.25 -32.65
N ILE A 623 -15.08 -10.72 -33.29
CA ILE A 623 -14.69 -10.33 -34.64
C ILE A 623 -15.71 -10.85 -35.67
N LYS A 624 -16.15 -12.11 -35.55
CA LYS A 624 -17.20 -12.70 -36.41
C LYS A 624 -18.52 -11.96 -36.29
N ALA A 625 -18.87 -11.51 -35.08
CA ALA A 625 -20.08 -10.74 -34.83
C ALA A 625 -20.03 -9.29 -35.34
N ASN A 626 -18.84 -8.70 -35.50
CA ASN A 626 -18.66 -7.29 -35.89
C ASN A 626 -17.53 -7.09 -36.93
N PRO A 627 -17.64 -7.67 -38.14
CA PRO A 627 -16.55 -7.70 -39.12
C PRO A 627 -16.13 -6.31 -39.61
N ASP A 628 -17.07 -5.36 -39.76
CA ASP A 628 -16.76 -4.00 -40.23
C ASP A 628 -15.93 -3.22 -39.20
N LYS A 629 -16.25 -3.41 -37.91
CA LYS A 629 -15.50 -2.82 -36.80
C LYS A 629 -14.10 -3.42 -36.70
N ALA A 630 -13.97 -4.74 -36.91
CA ALA A 630 -12.67 -5.41 -36.96
C ALA A 630 -11.81 -4.91 -38.14
N LYS A 631 -12.39 -4.80 -39.35
CA LYS A 631 -11.71 -4.23 -40.53
C LYS A 631 -11.22 -2.80 -40.32
N SER A 632 -11.95 -1.99 -39.55
CA SER A 632 -11.56 -0.59 -39.28
C SER A 632 -10.26 -0.45 -38.47
N VAL A 633 -9.82 -1.52 -37.78
CA VAL A 633 -8.53 -1.55 -37.07
C VAL A 633 -7.37 -1.75 -38.06
N GLY A 634 -7.55 -2.64 -39.05
CA GLY A 634 -6.68 -2.77 -40.23
C GLY A 634 -5.23 -3.18 -39.96
N ALA A 635 -4.99 -4.03 -38.96
CA ALA A 635 -3.65 -4.36 -38.47
C ALA A 635 -3.51 -5.83 -38.04
N VAL A 636 -2.27 -6.31 -38.01
CA VAL A 636 -1.90 -7.63 -37.47
C VAL A 636 -1.27 -7.46 -36.09
N PHE A 637 -1.87 -8.10 -35.08
CA PHE A 637 -1.38 -8.09 -33.70
C PHE A 637 -0.83 -9.45 -33.31
N LEU A 638 0.33 -9.46 -32.67
CA LEU A 638 0.90 -10.66 -32.04
C LEU A 638 0.85 -10.52 -30.53
N TYR A 639 0.32 -11.51 -29.82
CA TYR A 639 0.33 -11.60 -28.37
C TYR A 639 1.31 -12.69 -27.94
N ASN A 640 2.30 -12.31 -27.15
CA ASN A 640 3.22 -13.20 -26.45
C ASN A 640 2.72 -13.35 -25.01
N ILE A 641 2.12 -14.51 -24.70
CA ILE A 641 1.62 -14.82 -23.37
C ILE A 641 2.75 -15.41 -22.54
N THR A 642 3.03 -14.79 -21.39
CA THR A 642 4.14 -15.20 -20.52
C THR A 642 3.66 -15.83 -19.21
N GLU A 643 4.41 -16.82 -18.73
CA GLU A 643 4.38 -17.26 -17.33
C GLU A 643 5.80 -17.15 -16.77
N ASN A 644 5.95 -16.60 -15.56
CA ASN A 644 7.26 -16.36 -14.92
C ASN A 644 8.27 -15.64 -15.83
N GLY A 645 7.79 -14.66 -16.60
CA GLY A 645 8.60 -13.82 -17.50
C GLY A 645 9.01 -14.48 -18.83
N LYS A 646 8.65 -15.75 -19.07
CA LYS A 646 8.96 -16.45 -20.33
C LYS A 646 7.70 -16.60 -21.18
N THR A 647 7.81 -16.36 -22.49
CA THR A 647 6.71 -16.63 -23.43
C THR A 647 6.42 -18.12 -23.47
N VAL A 648 5.22 -18.51 -23.08
CA VAL A 648 4.73 -19.90 -23.08
C VAL A 648 3.75 -20.16 -24.22
N LYS A 649 3.10 -19.12 -24.76
CA LYS A 649 2.14 -19.25 -25.86
C LYS A 649 2.05 -17.97 -26.68
N GLN A 650 1.68 -18.10 -27.95
CA GLN A 650 1.52 -16.97 -28.87
C GLN A 650 0.18 -17.01 -29.59
N TRP A 651 -0.42 -15.85 -29.80
CA TRP A 651 -1.68 -15.67 -30.52
C TRP A 651 -1.57 -14.53 -31.52
N THR A 652 -2.03 -14.75 -32.75
CA THR A 652 -2.11 -13.72 -33.78
C THR A 652 -3.56 -13.33 -34.03
N LEU A 653 -3.83 -12.03 -34.02
CA LEU A 653 -5.08 -11.42 -34.50
C LEU A 653 -4.75 -10.71 -35.81
N ASP A 654 -5.12 -11.31 -36.93
CA ASP A 654 -4.99 -10.69 -38.24
C ASP A 654 -6.30 -9.99 -38.60
N LEU A 655 -6.35 -8.67 -38.36
CA LEU A 655 -7.49 -7.82 -38.70
C LEU A 655 -7.29 -7.07 -40.03
N LYS A 656 -6.26 -7.43 -40.80
CA LYS A 656 -5.86 -6.74 -42.04
C LYS A 656 -6.20 -7.56 -43.28
N SER A 657 -5.82 -8.84 -43.29
CA SER A 657 -6.01 -9.75 -44.43
C SER A 657 -7.14 -10.74 -44.21
N GLY A 658 -7.25 -11.31 -43.00
CA GLY A 658 -8.09 -12.48 -42.74
C GLY A 658 -9.30 -12.27 -41.83
N LEU A 659 -9.28 -11.25 -40.97
CA LEU A 659 -10.18 -11.14 -39.80
C LEU A 659 -10.19 -12.43 -38.95
N THR A 660 -9.02 -13.02 -38.76
CA THR A 660 -8.86 -14.30 -38.07
C THR A 660 -8.06 -14.16 -36.79
N VAL A 661 -8.40 -14.97 -35.80
CA VAL A 661 -7.59 -15.20 -34.60
C VAL A 661 -7.07 -16.62 -34.66
N TYR A 662 -5.76 -16.83 -34.44
CA TYR A 662 -5.18 -18.16 -34.42
C TYR A 662 -3.95 -18.22 -33.54
N GLN A 663 -3.63 -19.42 -33.05
CA GLN A 663 -2.44 -19.66 -32.26
C GLN A 663 -1.18 -19.66 -33.16
N GLY A 664 -0.12 -19.01 -32.69
CA GLY A 664 1.17 -18.90 -33.37
C GLY A 664 1.47 -17.51 -33.94
N GLU A 665 2.63 -17.40 -34.58
CA GLU A 665 3.14 -16.21 -35.26
C GLU A 665 2.31 -15.85 -36.50
N PRO A 666 2.38 -14.60 -37.00
CA PRO A 666 1.70 -14.20 -38.22
C PRO A 666 2.09 -15.06 -39.44
N LYS A 667 1.09 -15.63 -40.12
CA LYS A 667 1.26 -16.47 -41.32
C LYS A 667 1.89 -15.74 -42.50
N THR A 668 1.71 -14.43 -42.59
CA THR A 668 2.24 -13.57 -43.67
C THR A 668 2.67 -12.22 -43.11
N GLY A 669 3.91 -11.81 -43.38
CA GLY A 669 4.46 -10.53 -42.93
C GLY A 669 4.88 -10.51 -41.46
N LYS A 670 5.16 -9.31 -40.93
CA LYS A 670 5.43 -9.08 -39.50
C LYS A 670 4.18 -8.50 -38.83
N ALA A 671 4.02 -8.71 -37.53
CA ALA A 671 2.99 -8.02 -36.75
C ALA A 671 3.22 -6.50 -36.80
N ASP A 672 2.14 -5.73 -36.97
CA ASP A 672 2.17 -4.27 -36.87
C ASP A 672 2.36 -3.82 -35.42
N THR A 673 1.86 -4.64 -34.48
CA THR A 673 1.99 -4.43 -33.03
C THR A 673 2.14 -5.77 -32.30
N THR A 674 3.12 -5.87 -31.41
CA THR A 674 3.35 -7.05 -30.57
C THR A 674 3.10 -6.69 -29.11
N MET A 675 2.32 -7.51 -28.40
CA MET A 675 1.97 -7.33 -26.99
C MET A 675 2.50 -8.51 -26.17
N THR A 676 3.39 -8.25 -25.23
CA THR A 676 3.91 -9.26 -24.30
C THR A 676 3.32 -9.05 -22.92
N VAL A 677 2.60 -10.03 -22.38
CA VAL A 677 1.79 -9.89 -21.15
C VAL A 677 1.68 -11.22 -20.42
N SER A 678 1.59 -11.20 -19.10
CA SER A 678 1.36 -12.42 -18.32
C SER A 678 -0.07 -12.96 -18.50
N ASP A 679 -0.25 -14.28 -18.36
CA ASP A 679 -1.58 -14.89 -18.47
C ASP A 679 -2.59 -14.26 -17.49
N ASN A 680 -2.17 -14.01 -16.24
CA ASN A 680 -3.02 -13.38 -15.23
C ASN A 680 -3.29 -11.90 -15.53
N ASP A 681 -2.27 -11.11 -15.87
CA ASP A 681 -2.46 -9.68 -16.15
C ASP A 681 -3.34 -9.46 -17.39
N LEU A 682 -3.25 -10.33 -18.40
CA LEU A 682 -4.14 -10.27 -19.56
C LEU A 682 -5.59 -10.53 -19.18
N MET A 683 -5.84 -11.46 -18.25
CA MET A 683 -7.18 -11.71 -17.72
C MET A 683 -7.71 -10.54 -16.87
N ASP A 684 -6.87 -9.93 -16.04
CA ASP A 684 -7.24 -8.72 -15.29
C ASP A 684 -7.55 -7.54 -16.21
N ILE A 685 -6.80 -7.42 -17.31
CA ILE A 685 -7.07 -6.43 -18.37
C ILE A 685 -8.42 -6.71 -19.03
N ALA A 686 -8.71 -7.96 -19.38
CA ALA A 686 -9.97 -8.35 -20.00
C ALA A 686 -11.17 -8.17 -19.05
N ALA A 687 -11.00 -8.46 -17.76
CA ALA A 687 -12.01 -8.28 -16.72
C ALA A 687 -12.24 -6.79 -16.36
N GLY A 688 -11.37 -5.89 -16.80
CA GLY A 688 -11.43 -4.46 -16.49
C GLY A 688 -10.96 -4.11 -15.07
N THR A 689 -10.42 -5.07 -14.32
CA THR A 689 -9.81 -4.85 -12.99
C THR A 689 -8.43 -4.20 -13.11
N LEU A 690 -7.76 -4.36 -14.27
CA LEU A 690 -6.52 -3.69 -14.61
C LEU A 690 -6.68 -2.88 -15.91
N SER A 691 -6.50 -1.55 -15.84
CA SER A 691 -6.50 -0.73 -17.06
C SER A 691 -5.28 -1.09 -17.95
N PRO A 692 -5.44 -1.28 -19.27
CA PRO A 692 -4.31 -1.51 -20.18
C PRO A 692 -3.24 -0.40 -20.11
N GLN A 693 -3.67 0.85 -19.91
CA GLN A 693 -2.77 1.99 -19.76
C GLN A 693 -1.97 1.88 -18.45
N VAL A 694 -2.63 1.51 -17.35
CA VAL A 694 -1.98 1.29 -16.06
C VAL A 694 -1.04 0.08 -16.12
N ALA A 695 -1.45 -0.99 -16.79
CA ALA A 695 -0.60 -2.17 -17.01
C ALA A 695 0.66 -1.81 -17.79
N TYR A 696 0.53 -1.00 -18.85
CA TYR A 696 1.67 -0.54 -19.64
C TYR A 696 2.61 0.35 -18.83
N LEU A 697 2.05 1.33 -18.10
CA LEU A 697 2.82 2.20 -17.21
C LEU A 697 3.52 1.45 -16.06
N LYS A 698 2.97 0.31 -15.64
CA LYS A 698 3.57 -0.57 -14.61
C LYS A 698 4.46 -1.67 -15.19
N GLY A 699 4.72 -1.68 -16.50
CA GLY A 699 5.53 -2.69 -17.18
C GLY A 699 4.92 -4.11 -17.23
N LYS A 700 3.65 -4.27 -16.83
CA LYS A 700 2.90 -5.55 -16.84
C LYS A 700 2.50 -6.00 -18.24
N ILE A 701 2.36 -5.05 -19.17
CA ILE A 701 2.21 -5.32 -20.60
C ILE A 701 3.24 -4.50 -21.38
N LYS A 702 3.96 -5.16 -22.27
CA LYS A 702 4.95 -4.54 -23.14
C LYS A 702 4.38 -4.47 -24.54
N ILE A 703 4.50 -3.33 -25.19
CA ILE A 703 4.00 -3.12 -26.54
C ILE A 703 5.16 -2.71 -27.42
N ALA A 704 5.44 -3.51 -28.45
CA ALA A 704 6.40 -3.21 -29.50
C ALA A 704 5.66 -2.96 -30.83
N GLY A 705 6.26 -2.17 -31.73
CA GLY A 705 5.61 -1.74 -32.98
C GLY A 705 4.70 -0.53 -32.77
N ASN A 706 3.60 -0.45 -33.51
CA ASN A 706 2.75 0.74 -33.53
C ASN A 706 1.78 0.76 -32.34
N ILE A 707 2.11 1.52 -31.30
CA ILE A 707 1.33 1.62 -30.05
C ILE A 707 -0.07 2.22 -30.28
N MET A 708 -0.23 3.10 -31.27
CA MET A 708 -1.54 3.71 -31.56
C MET A 708 -2.55 2.68 -32.08
N LEU A 709 -2.09 1.59 -32.72
CA LEU A 709 -2.95 0.49 -33.14
C LEU A 709 -3.44 -0.35 -31.94
N ALA A 710 -2.66 -0.49 -30.87
CA ALA A 710 -3.10 -1.14 -29.64
C ALA A 710 -4.27 -0.40 -28.98
N GLN A 711 -4.32 0.93 -29.09
CA GLN A 711 -5.45 1.72 -28.57
C GLN A 711 -6.74 1.50 -29.37
N LYS A 712 -6.63 1.23 -30.68
CA LYS A 712 -7.78 0.93 -31.56
C LYS A 712 -8.43 -0.43 -31.27
N LEU A 713 -7.72 -1.36 -30.65
CA LEU A 713 -8.26 -2.64 -30.20
C LEU A 713 -9.28 -2.49 -29.07
N GLY A 714 -9.09 -1.52 -28.16
CA GLY A 714 -9.91 -1.35 -26.97
C GLY A 714 -11.42 -1.29 -27.26
N PRO A 715 -11.89 -0.42 -28.20
CA PRO A 715 -13.29 -0.37 -28.60
C PRO A 715 -13.82 -1.68 -29.23
N LEU A 716 -12.99 -2.43 -29.95
CA LEU A 716 -13.36 -3.72 -30.56
C LEU A 716 -13.59 -4.79 -29.49
N LEU A 717 -12.74 -4.82 -28.46
CA LEU A 717 -12.78 -5.79 -27.38
C LEU A 717 -13.84 -5.47 -26.30
N LYS A 718 -14.35 -4.23 -26.25
CA LYS A 718 -15.34 -3.77 -25.25
C LYS A 718 -16.82 -3.96 -25.64
N SER A 719 -17.14 -4.45 -26.84
CA SER A 719 -18.55 -4.65 -27.22
C SER A 719 -19.07 -6.05 -26.85
N GLY A 720 -19.85 -6.11 -25.77
CA GLY A 720 -21.02 -6.99 -25.71
C GLY A 720 -20.86 -8.40 -25.13
N ALA A 721 -20.16 -8.58 -24.02
CA ALA A 721 -20.47 -9.63 -23.05
C ALA A 721 -19.77 -9.28 -21.72
N LYS A 722 -20.54 -9.16 -20.62
CA LYS A 722 -19.96 -9.28 -19.28
C LYS A 722 -19.30 -10.66 -19.23
N LEU A 723 -18.02 -10.70 -18.85
CA LEU A 723 -17.23 -11.92 -18.68
C LEU A 723 -17.88 -12.87 -17.67
#